data_AF-A0A3D1F314-F1
#
_entry.id   AF-A0A3D1F314-F1
#
_cell.length_a   1.000
_cell.length_b   1.000
_cell.length_c   1.000
_cell.angle_alpha   90.00
_cell.angle_beta   90.00
_cell.angle_gamma   90.00
#
_symmetry.space_group_name_H-M   'P 1'
#
loop_
_entity.id
_entity.type
_entity.pdbx_description
1 polymer ?
#
loop_
_entity_poly.entity_id
_entity_poly.type
_entity_poly.pdbx_seq_one_letter_code
_entity_poly.pdbx_strand_id
1 'polypeptide(L)'
;VLAPDASGTFKIRMLTSVAGINTGTVSFDTNGSDNGHFKFELEGIIVDPSVTTPPAMAVTDGTSVVIHNGQGKTIKFGDWELNQTPYDRTFTVYNRGRSTLNTSNLSVSGDFEIIDGLSNNIAPGSKDTIVVRMLTNTAGIKVGTVSFKSNDPELPVFKFNVGGTVTDPSVPTSPEVGVTLNGESITDGQSTAINFGTYEYKGNATWLKFLVSNTGQGVLTTQSLKVTSGFYIQEGLSSTIAPGGVDTFTIGISTQTVGEKFGTVSFKTNDSDEALFNFNVTGKIVDSSHVPDPAEVAVKLDGTDITDGTSTAIDLGNKTLGKTFQKAFTVTNTGDETLTLANLEATGDFSIFSDLPATLAGGASTTFIVQVDTNTVGEKTGSITFNTNDSDEATFNFLLEASVTAAPRDAELKVTYSGGEITDDQDAAIDFGTVNYGDDMPAITFTVTNTGDKPLSTSSLKAGSGFTIVKNLAPNIAGGQSDTFIIRMTTSSAGEKNATVSFYSTDEDESNFNFDITGSVTAPPDGIDLSVAWADQADAFFTPGKKSKVMVDVTNNGTTTMSDSVTVNIYGNTSNTLDGNEILLGTATKKLTLKSDQIKTNSVVIELDSSIAPDDYYLFAVVDPDNTIDESNEDNNAAVSSTTSEVAWKFGDLGNGKKTLLKLTDSDGTLVTFNLTGNGCGQIIENNDGTWSMLVTGTNKSSKIAINAKGGDNIVELRDITIGDLNDDSDQTILGQFAGKNVDLNGGDFTVTGSVSKLILGDVTDTTMTFMDAYKSGTDITLDQLTDVIINAQTGFNKFTIIDWSDTDNTADELNASWINKLSVKGSKKADIAGNFETDLNLSNTDASKYALNTVSIKGAVDGRTWDINGNIKNLKIDSVDDTDITVNGIAEKVSLGHMIGGSFTAHAIGKLATSTAKNIASNGSFNTDLDLSGSTKEKYTVKTLSVKGDITNADMQVAGKIGALVVKGQVANSSLSVVDDSDLRQNAVIEKLVLKEVSTVDVSVEGNIGLAKADRWQSGSFTAEAMKNLKINRTFSADLDLSGNLAGKDTLTNMSIGGNVYDSDWNIAGSIKSVSVKGTVNDLILKVVDCESGQHDAAADKLIFADITAAVVSVDGDIEFIKADTWSSGSLTAESINKSKLPEA
;
A
#
# COMPACT_ATOMS: atom_id res chain seq x y z
N VAL A 1 -45.37 43.28 -31.14
CA VAL A 1 -46.40 42.25 -31.43
C VAL A 1 -45.80 41.27 -32.42
N LEU A 2 -45.51 40.04 -31.99
CA LEU A 2 -45.03 38.96 -32.86
C LEU A 2 -46.22 38.07 -33.22
N ALA A 3 -46.30 37.63 -34.48
CA ALA A 3 -47.27 36.61 -34.89
C ALA A 3 -46.82 35.22 -34.38
N PRO A 4 -47.71 34.21 -34.32
CA PRO A 4 -47.32 32.84 -34.01
C PRO A 4 -46.17 32.38 -34.92
N ASP A 5 -45.16 31.72 -34.32
CA ASP A 5 -43.92 31.25 -34.96
C ASP A 5 -43.01 32.33 -35.59
N ALA A 6 -43.29 33.62 -35.36
CA ALA A 6 -42.43 34.71 -35.81
C ALA A 6 -41.40 35.10 -34.75
N SER A 7 -40.18 35.44 -35.18
CA SER A 7 -39.11 35.92 -34.30
C SER A 7 -38.87 37.43 -34.42
N GLY A 8 -38.46 38.05 -33.32
CA GLY A 8 -38.05 39.46 -33.26
C GLY A 8 -36.62 39.59 -32.77
N THR A 9 -35.96 40.71 -33.11
CA THR A 9 -34.63 41.05 -32.58
C THR A 9 -34.63 42.47 -32.01
N PHE A 10 -33.90 42.67 -30.93
CA PHE A 10 -33.61 43.99 -30.36
C PHE A 10 -32.09 44.13 -30.17
N LYS A 11 -31.62 45.36 -30.03
CA LYS A 11 -30.20 45.67 -29.84
C LYS A 11 -30.02 46.39 -28.51
N ILE A 12 -29.06 45.91 -27.72
CA ILE A 12 -28.62 46.53 -26.49
C ILE A 12 -27.25 47.15 -26.73
N ARG A 13 -27.00 48.36 -26.21
CA ARG A 13 -25.71 49.05 -26.28
C ARG A 13 -25.19 49.28 -24.86
N MET A 14 -23.97 48.81 -24.59
CA MET A 14 -23.26 49.03 -23.35
C MET A 14 -22.65 50.45 -23.29
N LEU A 15 -22.76 51.14 -22.15
CA LEU A 15 -22.19 52.48 -21.92
C LEU A 15 -20.80 52.37 -21.28
N THR A 16 -19.75 52.92 -21.89
CA THR A 16 -18.34 52.61 -21.58
C THR A 16 -17.67 53.48 -20.50
N SER A 17 -18.43 54.02 -19.54
CA SER A 17 -17.93 55.05 -18.62
C SER A 17 -17.29 54.52 -17.32
N VAL A 18 -17.43 53.24 -17.00
CA VAL A 18 -16.86 52.61 -15.79
C VAL A 18 -16.20 51.29 -16.16
N ALA A 19 -14.91 51.15 -15.87
CA ALA A 19 -14.18 49.90 -16.07
C ALA A 19 -14.56 48.86 -15.00
N GLY A 20 -14.60 47.59 -15.39
CA GLY A 20 -15.04 46.48 -14.54
C GLY A 20 -16.19 45.67 -15.16
N ILE A 21 -16.62 44.65 -14.43
CA ILE A 21 -17.80 43.85 -14.75
C ILE A 21 -19.01 44.73 -14.46
N ASN A 22 -19.79 45.02 -15.50
CA ASN A 22 -21.04 45.73 -15.38
C ASN A 22 -22.15 44.73 -15.69
N THR A 23 -22.98 44.47 -14.70
CA THR A 23 -24.17 43.64 -14.83
C THR A 23 -25.38 44.52 -15.09
N GLY A 24 -26.39 43.98 -15.77
CA GLY A 24 -27.64 44.68 -16.00
C GLY A 24 -28.73 43.72 -16.41
N THR A 25 -29.96 43.97 -15.97
CA THR A 25 -31.09 43.12 -16.29
C THR A 25 -31.85 43.67 -17.48
N VAL A 26 -32.23 42.82 -18.44
CA VAL A 26 -33.29 43.15 -19.41
C VAL A 26 -34.52 42.33 -19.08
N SER A 27 -35.61 43.04 -18.83
CA SER A 27 -36.94 42.47 -18.69
C SER A 27 -37.88 43.03 -19.75
N PHE A 28 -38.79 42.19 -20.24
CA PHE A 28 -39.96 42.64 -20.98
C PHE A 28 -41.16 41.76 -20.66
N ASP A 29 -42.32 42.39 -20.64
CA ASP A 29 -43.57 41.74 -20.30
C ASP A 29 -44.19 41.10 -21.54
N THR A 30 -44.83 39.96 -21.37
CA THR A 30 -45.57 39.28 -22.43
C THR A 30 -47.00 38.99 -21.99
N ASN A 31 -47.92 38.91 -22.95
CA ASN A 31 -49.34 38.65 -22.71
C ASN A 31 -49.71 37.16 -22.86
N GLY A 32 -48.74 36.25 -22.73
CA GLY A 32 -48.96 34.80 -22.73
C GLY A 32 -49.44 34.29 -21.36
N SER A 33 -50.17 33.17 -21.34
CA SER A 33 -50.84 32.65 -20.13
C SER A 33 -49.93 31.95 -19.11
N ASP A 34 -48.64 31.79 -19.42
CA ASP A 34 -47.62 31.23 -18.51
C ASP A 34 -46.63 32.37 -18.17
N ASN A 35 -46.74 32.91 -16.95
CA ASN A 35 -45.91 34.00 -16.36
C ASN A 35 -45.36 35.04 -17.34
N GLY A 36 -46.12 36.12 -17.50
CA GLY A 36 -45.92 37.23 -18.44
C GLY A 36 -44.68 38.12 -18.24
N HIS A 37 -43.54 37.60 -17.80
CA HIS A 37 -42.30 38.36 -17.63
C HIS A 37 -41.09 37.53 -18.09
N PHE A 38 -40.45 37.95 -19.20
CA PHE A 38 -39.16 37.40 -19.60
C PHE A 38 -38.06 38.28 -19.02
N LYS A 39 -37.22 37.72 -18.15
CA LYS A 39 -36.05 38.37 -17.54
C LYS A 39 -34.80 37.56 -17.88
N PHE A 40 -33.76 38.24 -18.36
CA PHE A 40 -32.43 37.64 -18.49
C PHE A 40 -31.38 38.66 -18.09
N GLU A 41 -30.34 38.17 -17.43
CA GLU A 41 -29.21 38.97 -17.00
C GLU A 41 -28.24 39.19 -18.16
N LEU A 42 -27.68 40.39 -18.22
CA LEU A 42 -26.60 40.76 -19.12
C LEU A 42 -25.36 41.03 -18.27
N GLU A 43 -24.25 40.45 -18.71
CA GLU A 43 -22.94 40.79 -18.21
C GLU A 43 -22.14 41.39 -19.35
N GLY A 44 -21.54 42.56 -19.12
CA GLY A 44 -20.62 43.18 -20.04
C GLY A 44 -19.39 43.69 -19.29
N ILE A 45 -18.23 43.58 -19.90
CA ILE A 45 -16.97 44.00 -19.28
C ILE A 45 -16.40 45.17 -20.07
N ILE A 46 -16.24 46.32 -19.41
CA ILE A 46 -15.52 47.48 -19.94
C ILE A 46 -14.13 47.46 -19.34
N VAL A 47 -13.11 47.61 -20.18
CA VAL A 47 -11.73 47.33 -19.80
C VAL A 47 -10.82 48.48 -20.18
N ASP A 48 -9.98 48.85 -19.22
CA ASP A 48 -8.82 49.71 -19.41
C ASP A 48 -7.75 48.92 -20.20
N PRO A 49 -7.32 49.38 -21.39
CA PRO A 49 -6.34 48.67 -22.21
C PRO A 49 -4.94 48.54 -21.59
N SER A 50 -4.68 49.08 -20.40
CA SER A 50 -3.37 48.97 -19.72
C SER A 50 -3.18 47.74 -18.83
N VAL A 51 -4.18 46.86 -18.63
CA VAL A 51 -4.05 45.67 -17.78
C VAL A 51 -4.00 44.38 -18.61
N THR A 52 -2.84 43.73 -18.65
CA THR A 52 -2.65 42.40 -19.26
C THR A 52 -2.94 41.31 -18.23
N THR A 53 -4.09 40.62 -18.32
CA THR A 53 -4.36 39.41 -17.53
C THR A 53 -3.95 38.13 -18.29
N PRO A 54 -3.63 37.05 -17.56
CA PRO A 54 -3.26 35.74 -18.13
C PRO A 54 -4.40 35.07 -18.93
N PRO A 55 -4.11 33.99 -19.69
CA PRO A 55 -5.15 33.13 -20.25
C PRO A 55 -5.96 32.47 -19.10
N ALA A 56 -7.24 32.19 -19.36
CA ALA A 56 -8.15 31.57 -18.39
C ALA A 56 -9.00 30.52 -19.13
N MET A 57 -8.97 29.29 -18.66
CA MET A 57 -9.49 28.10 -19.35
C MET A 57 -10.76 27.60 -18.67
N ALA A 58 -11.72 27.14 -19.48
CA ALA A 58 -12.86 26.39 -18.98
C ALA A 58 -13.14 25.20 -19.91
N VAL A 59 -13.48 24.03 -19.36
CA VAL A 59 -13.80 22.84 -20.15
C VAL A 59 -15.25 22.44 -19.91
N THR A 60 -15.96 22.00 -20.95
CA THR A 60 -17.33 21.48 -20.83
C THR A 60 -17.48 20.14 -21.53
N ASP A 61 -18.51 19.36 -21.14
CA ASP A 61 -18.81 18.03 -21.69
C ASP A 61 -19.53 18.03 -23.06
N GLY A 62 -19.53 19.18 -23.74
CA GLY A 62 -20.27 19.38 -24.99
C GLY A 62 -21.74 19.81 -24.81
N THR A 63 -22.31 19.73 -23.60
CA THR A 63 -23.69 20.14 -23.28
C THR A 63 -23.80 21.43 -22.45
N SER A 64 -22.70 22.17 -22.32
CA SER A 64 -22.53 23.38 -21.49
C SER A 64 -22.39 23.12 -19.98
N VAL A 65 -22.33 21.86 -19.54
CA VAL A 65 -21.94 21.50 -18.16
C VAL A 65 -20.44 21.67 -18.01
N VAL A 66 -20.01 22.44 -17.00
CA VAL A 66 -18.59 22.69 -16.72
C VAL A 66 -17.94 21.45 -16.11
N ILE A 67 -16.77 21.10 -16.62
CA ILE A 67 -15.89 20.06 -16.09
C ILE A 67 -14.82 20.77 -15.26
N HIS A 68 -14.71 20.39 -13.99
CA HIS A 68 -13.68 20.92 -13.10
C HIS A 68 -12.41 20.08 -13.17
N ASN A 69 -11.25 20.72 -13.01
CA ASN A 69 -9.96 20.04 -13.02
C ASN A 69 -9.85 19.05 -11.86
N GLY A 70 -9.45 17.82 -12.14
CA GLY A 70 -9.30 16.78 -11.13
C GLY A 70 -10.62 16.25 -10.54
N GLN A 71 -11.79 16.60 -11.11
CA GLN A 71 -13.07 16.13 -10.58
C GLN A 71 -13.11 14.59 -10.45
N GLY A 72 -13.49 14.10 -9.27
CA GLY A 72 -13.59 12.66 -9.01
C GLY A 72 -14.78 11.99 -9.72
N LYS A 73 -15.76 12.78 -10.18
CA LYS A 73 -16.93 12.27 -10.90
C LYS A 73 -16.55 11.88 -12.32
N THR A 74 -16.54 10.58 -12.58
CA THR A 74 -16.31 10.00 -13.91
C THR A 74 -17.39 10.42 -14.89
N ILE A 75 -16.98 10.99 -16.03
CA ILE A 75 -17.88 11.31 -17.13
C ILE A 75 -18.23 10.02 -17.87
N LYS A 76 -19.52 9.65 -17.83
CA LYS A 76 -19.99 8.35 -18.31
C LYS A 76 -20.16 8.30 -19.83
N PHE A 77 -19.54 7.31 -20.46
CA PHE A 77 -19.76 6.92 -21.86
C PHE A 77 -20.95 5.97 -22.03
N GLY A 78 -21.50 5.43 -20.94
CA GLY A 78 -22.65 4.52 -20.95
C GLY A 78 -22.25 3.04 -20.78
N ASP A 79 -23.24 2.17 -20.90
CA ASP A 79 -23.09 0.71 -20.85
C ASP A 79 -23.22 0.16 -22.28
N TRP A 80 -22.26 -0.64 -22.70
CA TRP A 80 -22.10 -1.11 -24.08
C TRP A 80 -21.89 -2.61 -24.12
N GLU A 81 -22.22 -3.27 -25.22
CA GLU A 81 -21.88 -4.69 -25.40
C GLU A 81 -20.52 -4.85 -26.08
N LEU A 82 -19.83 -5.96 -25.79
CA LEU A 82 -18.56 -6.32 -26.40
C LEU A 82 -18.63 -6.24 -27.94
N ASN A 83 -17.66 -5.56 -28.56
CA ASN A 83 -17.54 -5.31 -30.00
C ASN A 83 -18.65 -4.47 -30.66
N GLN A 84 -19.53 -3.81 -29.89
CA GLN A 84 -20.42 -2.80 -30.47
C GLN A 84 -19.63 -1.59 -31.00
N THR A 85 -20.22 -0.86 -31.96
CA THR A 85 -19.60 0.34 -32.52
C THR A 85 -19.31 1.35 -31.39
N PRO A 86 -18.05 1.75 -31.17
CA PRO A 86 -17.72 2.53 -29.99
C PRO A 86 -18.26 3.96 -30.03
N TYR A 87 -18.56 4.53 -28.86
CA TYR A 87 -19.22 5.84 -28.72
C TYR A 87 -18.22 6.97 -28.46
N ASP A 88 -18.40 8.06 -29.20
CA ASP A 88 -17.56 9.26 -29.14
C ASP A 88 -18.22 10.32 -28.27
N ARG A 89 -17.46 10.90 -27.33
CA ARG A 89 -17.86 12.14 -26.64
C ARG A 89 -16.97 13.29 -27.05
N THR A 90 -17.60 14.45 -27.23
CA THR A 90 -16.93 15.72 -27.52
C THR A 90 -16.85 16.57 -26.26
N PHE A 91 -15.66 17.02 -25.91
CA PHE A 91 -15.39 18.00 -24.88
C PHE A 91 -15.03 19.34 -25.52
N THR A 92 -15.44 20.45 -24.93
CA THR A 92 -15.14 21.79 -25.47
C THR A 92 -14.26 22.56 -24.49
N VAL A 93 -13.11 23.04 -24.94
CA VAL A 93 -12.17 23.86 -24.18
C VAL A 93 -12.31 25.32 -24.63
N TYR A 94 -12.61 26.22 -23.69
CA TYR A 94 -12.77 27.65 -23.90
C TYR A 94 -11.54 28.38 -23.37
N ASN A 95 -11.04 29.37 -24.12
CA ASN A 95 -10.18 30.41 -23.58
C ASN A 95 -11.04 31.64 -23.26
N ARG A 96 -11.37 31.81 -21.98
CA ARG A 96 -12.09 32.97 -21.44
C ARG A 96 -11.15 34.11 -21.02
N GLY A 97 -9.84 33.87 -21.01
CA GLY A 97 -8.83 34.87 -20.66
C GLY A 97 -8.53 35.85 -21.80
N ARG A 98 -7.62 36.80 -21.52
CA ARG A 98 -7.28 37.91 -22.42
C ARG A 98 -5.98 37.70 -23.20
N SER A 99 -5.28 36.59 -22.94
CA SER A 99 -4.05 36.15 -23.61
C SER A 99 -4.25 34.77 -24.27
N THR A 100 -3.43 34.40 -25.26
CA THR A 100 -3.53 33.10 -25.93
C THR A 100 -3.34 31.95 -24.93
N LEU A 101 -4.28 31.02 -24.91
CA LEU A 101 -4.18 29.77 -24.15
C LEU A 101 -3.38 28.78 -24.98
N ASN A 102 -2.17 28.49 -24.53
CA ASN A 102 -1.29 27.50 -25.11
C ASN A 102 -1.56 26.17 -24.45
N THR A 103 -1.82 25.13 -25.24
CA THR A 103 -2.07 23.78 -24.73
C THR A 103 -1.04 22.80 -25.30
N SER A 104 -0.76 21.72 -24.56
CA SER A 104 0.16 20.67 -25.00
C SER A 104 -0.09 19.36 -24.26
N ASN A 105 0.53 18.27 -24.72
CA ASN A 105 0.50 16.96 -24.05
C ASN A 105 -0.92 16.43 -23.79
N LEU A 106 -1.84 16.62 -24.75
CA LEU A 106 -3.13 15.95 -24.69
C LEU A 106 -2.91 14.43 -24.74
N SER A 107 -3.46 13.76 -23.74
CA SER A 107 -3.38 12.32 -23.56
C SER A 107 -4.69 11.79 -22.98
N VAL A 108 -4.96 10.52 -23.25
CA VAL A 108 -6.01 9.76 -22.57
C VAL A 108 -5.44 8.42 -22.14
N SER A 109 -5.72 8.00 -20.91
CA SER A 109 -5.31 6.70 -20.36
C SER A 109 -6.44 5.66 -20.38
N GLY A 110 -6.08 4.39 -20.16
CA GLY A 110 -7.04 3.28 -20.11
C GLY A 110 -7.55 2.85 -21.50
N ASP A 111 -8.73 2.24 -21.53
CA ASP A 111 -9.37 1.73 -22.76
C ASP A 111 -10.09 2.84 -23.54
N PHE A 112 -9.37 3.92 -23.84
CA PHE A 112 -9.87 5.10 -24.54
C PHE A 112 -8.87 5.57 -25.59
N GLU A 113 -9.36 6.19 -26.66
CA GLU A 113 -8.52 6.81 -27.69
C GLU A 113 -8.97 8.24 -28.02
N ILE A 114 -8.04 9.09 -28.43
CA ILE A 114 -8.33 10.45 -28.90
C ILE A 114 -8.61 10.36 -30.41
N ILE A 115 -9.81 10.78 -30.81
CA ILE A 115 -10.26 10.84 -32.19
C ILE A 115 -9.97 12.20 -32.81
N ASP A 116 -10.19 13.27 -32.03
CA ASP A 116 -9.89 14.64 -32.44
C ASP A 116 -9.17 15.36 -31.30
N GLY A 117 -8.04 15.99 -31.63
CA GLY A 117 -7.10 16.55 -30.68
C GLY A 117 -7.38 18.02 -30.35
N LEU A 118 -6.66 18.54 -29.35
CA LEU A 118 -6.75 19.95 -28.95
C LEU A 118 -5.68 20.80 -29.65
N SER A 119 -6.06 21.96 -30.17
CA SER A 119 -5.13 22.92 -30.77
C SER A 119 -4.18 23.51 -29.74
N ASN A 120 -2.89 23.59 -30.09
CA ASN A 120 -1.85 24.12 -29.21
C ASN A 120 -1.99 25.62 -28.89
N ASN A 121 -2.85 26.37 -29.59
CA ASN A 121 -3.08 27.79 -29.35
C ASN A 121 -4.56 28.12 -29.54
N ILE A 122 -5.23 28.56 -28.48
CA ILE A 122 -6.62 28.99 -28.51
C ILE A 122 -6.65 30.49 -28.22
N ALA A 123 -7.07 31.29 -29.20
CA ALA A 123 -7.11 32.75 -29.07
C ALA A 123 -8.09 33.21 -27.97
N PRO A 124 -7.88 34.38 -27.36
CA PRO A 124 -8.81 34.96 -26.37
C PRO A 124 -10.27 34.96 -26.86
N GLY A 125 -11.19 34.49 -26.01
CA GLY A 125 -12.62 34.37 -26.30
C GLY A 125 -13.00 33.23 -27.27
N SER A 126 -12.04 32.47 -27.78
CA SER A 126 -12.27 31.33 -28.69
C SER A 126 -12.41 30.01 -27.93
N LYS A 127 -12.83 28.96 -28.63
CA LYS A 127 -12.94 27.60 -28.10
C LYS A 127 -12.44 26.58 -29.12
N ASP A 128 -12.10 25.41 -28.63
CA ASP A 128 -11.74 24.24 -29.43
C ASP A 128 -12.32 22.96 -28.81
N THR A 129 -12.27 21.82 -29.51
CA THR A 129 -12.87 20.57 -29.05
C THR A 129 -11.87 19.42 -28.94
N ILE A 130 -12.15 18.47 -28.06
CA ILE A 130 -11.49 17.17 -27.96
C ILE A 130 -12.55 16.10 -28.18
N VAL A 131 -12.29 15.12 -29.05
CA VAL A 131 -13.17 13.96 -29.20
C VAL A 131 -12.47 12.74 -28.65
N VAL A 132 -13.08 12.09 -27.66
CA VAL A 132 -12.58 10.86 -27.03
C VAL A 132 -13.54 9.73 -27.33
N ARG A 133 -13.01 8.55 -27.62
CA ARG A 133 -13.73 7.30 -27.85
C ARG A 133 -13.39 6.28 -26.77
N MET A 134 -14.40 5.60 -26.25
CA MET A 134 -14.20 4.41 -25.40
C MET A 134 -14.05 3.16 -26.28
N LEU A 135 -13.06 2.30 -26.01
CA LEU A 135 -12.86 1.04 -26.73
C LEU A 135 -13.78 -0.06 -26.17
N THR A 136 -14.50 -0.78 -27.05
CA THR A 136 -15.46 -1.84 -26.71
C THR A 136 -14.94 -3.25 -27.03
N ASN A 137 -13.65 -3.39 -27.34
CA ASN A 137 -13.01 -4.66 -27.76
C ASN A 137 -12.75 -5.64 -26.60
N THR A 138 -12.94 -5.21 -25.36
CA THR A 138 -12.75 -6.02 -24.14
C THR A 138 -13.87 -5.71 -23.15
N ALA A 139 -14.41 -6.72 -22.47
CA ALA A 139 -15.46 -6.55 -21.47
C ALA A 139 -14.89 -6.05 -20.13
N GLY A 140 -15.74 -5.49 -19.28
CA GLY A 140 -15.41 -4.96 -17.96
C GLY A 140 -15.69 -3.47 -17.80
N ILE A 141 -15.41 -2.96 -16.61
CA ILE A 141 -15.51 -1.53 -16.28
C ILE A 141 -14.32 -0.82 -16.93
N LYS A 142 -14.61 0.17 -17.78
CA LYS A 142 -13.63 1.01 -18.45
C LYS A 142 -13.43 2.28 -17.66
N VAL A 143 -12.19 2.56 -17.28
CA VAL A 143 -11.80 3.81 -16.63
C VAL A 143 -10.58 4.38 -17.31
N GLY A 144 -10.56 5.69 -17.47
CA GLY A 144 -9.47 6.42 -18.09
C GLY A 144 -9.47 7.86 -17.63
N THR A 145 -8.37 8.57 -17.89
CA THR A 145 -8.22 9.98 -17.55
C THR A 145 -7.79 10.73 -18.81
N VAL A 146 -8.53 11.78 -19.16
CA VAL A 146 -8.11 12.75 -20.18
C VAL A 146 -7.27 13.80 -19.47
N SER A 147 -6.09 14.13 -20.01
CA SER A 147 -5.17 15.09 -19.41
C SER A 147 -4.44 15.91 -20.48
N PHE A 148 -4.25 17.21 -20.25
CA PHE A 148 -3.41 18.08 -21.07
C PHE A 148 -2.82 19.21 -20.23
N LYS A 149 -1.71 19.80 -20.69
CA LYS A 149 -1.09 20.98 -20.05
C LYS A 149 -1.61 22.25 -20.68
N SER A 150 -1.68 23.32 -19.89
CA SER A 150 -2.00 24.66 -20.37
C SER A 150 -1.07 25.72 -19.76
N ASN A 151 -1.05 26.92 -20.33
CA ASN A 151 -0.38 28.08 -19.74
C ASN A 151 -1.35 28.98 -18.92
N ASP A 152 -2.55 28.48 -18.62
CA ASP A 152 -3.40 29.06 -17.58
C ASP A 152 -2.70 28.89 -16.23
N PRO A 153 -2.39 29.98 -15.49
CA PRO A 153 -1.71 29.90 -14.20
C PRO A 153 -2.47 29.10 -13.14
N GLU A 154 -3.81 29.09 -13.20
CA GLU A 154 -4.66 28.37 -12.26
C GLU A 154 -4.82 26.90 -12.67
N LEU A 155 -4.66 26.60 -13.96
CA LEU A 155 -4.88 25.28 -14.56
C LEU A 155 -3.69 24.83 -15.43
N PRO A 156 -2.46 24.76 -14.90
CA PRO A 156 -1.27 24.41 -15.68
C PRO A 156 -1.28 22.96 -16.20
N VAL A 157 -2.01 22.09 -15.50
CA VAL A 157 -2.39 20.74 -15.95
C VAL A 157 -3.87 20.56 -15.71
N PHE A 158 -4.62 20.22 -16.76
CA PHE A 158 -6.04 19.94 -16.68
C PHE A 158 -6.31 18.45 -16.92
N LYS A 159 -6.94 17.78 -15.97
CA LYS A 159 -7.28 16.36 -16.04
C LYS A 159 -8.70 16.07 -15.57
N PHE A 160 -9.36 15.05 -16.14
CA PHE A 160 -10.65 14.58 -15.69
C PHE A 160 -10.86 13.10 -16.05
N ASN A 161 -11.68 12.40 -15.26
CA ASN A 161 -11.92 10.97 -15.44
C ASN A 161 -13.07 10.70 -16.41
N VAL A 162 -12.88 9.72 -17.29
CA VAL A 162 -13.87 9.15 -18.21
C VAL A 162 -14.07 7.67 -17.92
N GLY A 163 -15.26 7.15 -18.17
CA GLY A 163 -15.54 5.76 -17.86
C GLY A 163 -16.85 5.25 -18.45
N GLY A 164 -16.97 3.94 -18.56
CA GLY A 164 -18.17 3.25 -19.03
C GLY A 164 -18.10 1.77 -18.67
N THR A 165 -19.12 1.00 -18.99
CA THR A 165 -19.06 -0.45 -18.83
C THR A 165 -19.21 -1.11 -20.19
N VAL A 166 -18.47 -2.19 -20.41
CA VAL A 166 -18.62 -3.06 -21.56
C VAL A 166 -19.03 -4.44 -21.04
N THR A 167 -20.28 -4.84 -21.25
CA THR A 167 -20.78 -6.15 -20.83
C THR A 167 -20.54 -7.17 -21.94
N ASP A 168 -20.05 -8.36 -21.57
CA ASP A 168 -20.08 -9.53 -22.45
C ASP A 168 -21.36 -10.31 -22.18
N PRO A 169 -22.37 -10.27 -23.07
CA PRO A 169 -23.62 -11.00 -22.87
C PRO A 169 -23.45 -12.53 -22.92
N SER A 170 -22.26 -13.06 -23.22
CA SER A 170 -21.97 -14.50 -23.16
C SER A 170 -21.60 -15.04 -21.77
N VAL A 171 -21.41 -14.17 -20.76
CA VAL A 171 -21.05 -14.57 -19.39
C VAL A 171 -22.30 -14.65 -18.48
N PRO A 172 -22.57 -15.80 -17.81
CA PRO A 172 -23.73 -15.96 -16.94
C PRO A 172 -23.82 -14.91 -15.82
N THR A 173 -25.03 -14.43 -15.53
CA THR A 173 -25.29 -13.45 -14.46
C THR A 173 -25.36 -14.08 -13.06
N SER A 174 -25.51 -15.41 -12.98
CA SER A 174 -25.34 -16.24 -11.78
C SER A 174 -23.86 -16.55 -11.51
N PRO A 175 -23.48 -16.99 -10.29
CA PRO A 175 -22.19 -17.67 -10.09
C PRO A 175 -22.09 -18.88 -11.02
N GLU A 176 -20.89 -19.15 -11.54
CA GLU A 176 -20.59 -20.29 -12.43
C GLU A 176 -19.28 -20.93 -11.99
N VAL A 177 -19.25 -22.24 -11.72
CA VAL A 177 -18.06 -22.97 -11.26
C VAL A 177 -17.30 -23.65 -12.39
N GLY A 178 -16.05 -23.22 -12.60
CA GLY A 178 -15.08 -23.95 -13.41
C GLY A 178 -14.11 -24.73 -12.53
N VAL A 179 -13.75 -25.96 -12.92
CA VAL A 179 -12.67 -26.73 -12.26
C VAL A 179 -11.68 -27.19 -13.30
N THR A 180 -10.39 -27.00 -13.05
CA THR A 180 -9.32 -27.45 -13.96
C THR A 180 -8.21 -28.20 -13.21
N LEU A 181 -7.53 -29.09 -13.94
CA LEU A 181 -6.28 -29.74 -13.52
C LEU A 181 -5.26 -29.54 -14.62
N ASN A 182 -4.12 -28.91 -14.29
CA ASN A 182 -3.07 -28.56 -15.26
C ASN A 182 -3.57 -27.76 -16.48
N GLY A 183 -4.60 -26.94 -16.29
CA GLY A 183 -5.22 -26.12 -17.34
C GLY A 183 -6.32 -26.82 -18.15
N GLU A 184 -6.53 -28.13 -17.97
CA GLU A 184 -7.60 -28.88 -18.63
C GLU A 184 -8.88 -28.86 -17.80
N SER A 185 -10.03 -28.65 -18.45
CA SER A 185 -11.33 -28.56 -17.78
C SER A 185 -11.81 -29.92 -17.28
N ILE A 186 -12.30 -29.93 -16.04
CA ILE A 186 -13.01 -31.04 -15.41
C ILE A 186 -14.50 -30.68 -15.44
N THR A 187 -15.33 -31.58 -15.95
CA THR A 187 -16.79 -31.38 -15.99
C THR A 187 -17.45 -31.99 -14.76
N ASP A 188 -18.51 -31.36 -14.25
CA ASP A 188 -19.32 -31.95 -13.18
C ASP A 188 -19.91 -33.31 -13.61
N GLY A 189 -19.82 -34.29 -12.71
CA GLY A 189 -20.28 -35.65 -12.93
C GLY A 189 -19.46 -36.45 -13.95
N GLN A 190 -18.26 -35.99 -14.35
CA GLN A 190 -17.48 -36.70 -15.37
C GLN A 190 -17.23 -38.17 -14.99
N SER A 191 -17.46 -39.06 -15.96
CA SER A 191 -17.37 -40.50 -15.76
C SER A 191 -15.94 -41.03 -15.88
N THR A 192 -15.10 -40.37 -16.68
CA THR A 192 -13.68 -40.69 -16.82
C THR A 192 -12.94 -40.24 -15.56
N ALA A 193 -12.34 -41.21 -14.85
CA ALA A 193 -11.62 -40.93 -13.62
C ALA A 193 -10.26 -40.29 -13.90
N ILE A 194 -9.91 -39.28 -13.11
CA ILE A 194 -8.58 -38.69 -13.10
C ILE A 194 -7.62 -39.68 -12.43
N ASN A 195 -6.61 -40.12 -13.18
CA ASN A 195 -5.69 -41.17 -12.73
C ASN A 195 -4.44 -40.59 -12.05
N PHE A 196 -4.22 -40.99 -10.80
CA PHE A 196 -3.05 -40.65 -10.00
C PHE A 196 -1.78 -41.42 -10.39
N GLY A 197 -1.92 -42.48 -11.19
CA GLY A 197 -0.83 -43.36 -11.61
C GLY A 197 -0.71 -44.64 -10.77
N THR A 198 0.42 -45.33 -10.94
CA THR A 198 0.76 -46.55 -10.20
C THR A 198 1.83 -46.25 -9.16
N TYR A 199 1.61 -46.66 -7.91
CA TYR A 199 2.57 -46.51 -6.81
C TYR A 199 2.89 -47.86 -6.18
N GLU A 200 4.08 -47.97 -5.59
CA GLU A 200 4.45 -49.13 -4.79
C GLU A 200 3.73 -49.14 -3.45
N TYR A 201 3.50 -50.35 -2.92
CA TYR A 201 2.97 -50.53 -1.57
C TYR A 201 3.85 -49.80 -0.53
N LYS A 202 3.23 -48.90 0.26
CA LYS A 202 3.89 -47.98 1.21
C LYS A 202 4.89 -46.97 0.61
N GLY A 203 4.90 -46.79 -0.72
CA GLY A 203 5.71 -45.76 -1.38
C GLY A 203 5.18 -44.34 -1.14
N ASN A 204 5.99 -43.34 -1.50
CA ASN A 204 5.61 -41.93 -1.48
C ASN A 204 4.66 -41.62 -2.66
N ALA A 205 3.44 -41.18 -2.36
CA ALA A 205 2.50 -40.72 -3.38
C ALA A 205 2.70 -39.22 -3.69
N THR A 206 2.42 -38.82 -4.93
CA THR A 206 2.34 -37.39 -5.31
C THR A 206 0.92 -36.85 -5.17
N TRP A 207 0.80 -35.52 -5.09
CA TRP A 207 -0.46 -34.78 -4.94
C TRP A 207 -0.92 -34.22 -6.28
N LEU A 208 -2.22 -34.22 -6.53
CA LEU A 208 -2.81 -33.45 -7.63
C LEU A 208 -3.45 -32.17 -7.09
N LYS A 209 -3.16 -31.04 -7.73
CA LYS A 209 -3.71 -29.71 -7.42
C LYS A 209 -4.77 -29.33 -8.43
N PHE A 210 -5.96 -29.00 -7.93
CA PHE A 210 -7.11 -28.59 -8.72
C PHE A 210 -7.35 -27.10 -8.53
N LEU A 211 -7.61 -26.37 -9.62
CA LEU A 211 -7.99 -24.96 -9.61
C LEU A 211 -9.49 -24.84 -9.81
N VAL A 212 -10.17 -24.12 -8.92
CA VAL A 212 -11.59 -23.80 -9.00
C VAL A 212 -11.72 -22.31 -9.33
N SER A 213 -12.42 -21.97 -10.39
CA SER A 213 -12.66 -20.60 -10.85
C SER A 213 -14.13 -20.25 -10.77
N ASN A 214 -14.45 -19.01 -10.41
CA ASN A 214 -15.79 -18.47 -10.57
C ASN A 214 -15.86 -17.68 -11.89
N THR A 215 -16.44 -18.29 -12.92
CA THR A 215 -16.58 -17.69 -14.26
C THR A 215 -17.88 -16.89 -14.43
N GLY A 216 -18.71 -16.82 -13.38
CA GLY A 216 -19.98 -16.10 -13.38
C GLY A 216 -19.88 -14.72 -12.71
N GLN A 217 -20.95 -13.94 -12.78
CA GLN A 217 -20.98 -12.58 -12.21
C GLN A 217 -21.45 -12.53 -10.75
N GLY A 218 -21.97 -13.63 -10.19
CA GLY A 218 -22.33 -13.75 -8.77
C GLY A 218 -21.19 -14.34 -7.91
N VAL A 219 -21.16 -14.07 -6.60
CA VAL A 219 -20.19 -14.70 -5.68
C VAL A 219 -20.46 -16.21 -5.58
N LEU A 220 -19.46 -17.04 -5.92
CA LEU A 220 -19.52 -18.49 -5.79
C LEU A 220 -19.22 -18.89 -4.34
N THR A 221 -20.10 -19.65 -3.70
CA THR A 221 -19.88 -20.24 -2.37
C THR A 221 -19.50 -21.70 -2.52
N THR A 222 -18.51 -22.18 -1.78
CA THR A 222 -18.00 -23.55 -1.85
C THR A 222 -18.01 -24.18 -0.46
N GLN A 223 -18.54 -25.40 -0.33
CA GLN A 223 -18.67 -26.07 0.98
C GLN A 223 -18.49 -27.58 0.88
N SER A 224 -18.12 -28.22 2.00
CA SER A 224 -18.13 -29.68 2.14
C SER A 224 -17.26 -30.44 1.14
N LEU A 225 -16.04 -29.97 0.85
CA LEU A 225 -15.07 -30.73 0.05
C LEU A 225 -14.81 -32.11 0.70
N LYS A 226 -15.02 -33.17 -0.09
CA LYS A 226 -14.90 -34.57 0.35
C LYS A 226 -14.24 -35.41 -0.74
N VAL A 227 -13.48 -36.41 -0.31
CA VAL A 227 -12.99 -37.49 -1.15
C VAL A 227 -13.25 -38.83 -0.48
N THR A 228 -13.59 -39.87 -1.25
CA THR A 228 -13.89 -41.20 -0.72
C THR A 228 -12.64 -41.98 -0.30
N SER A 229 -12.85 -43.08 0.45
CA SER A 229 -11.78 -43.94 0.97
C SER A 229 -10.80 -44.42 -0.11
N GLY A 230 -9.49 -44.33 0.18
CA GLY A 230 -8.42 -44.60 -0.78
C GLY A 230 -7.67 -43.34 -1.20
N PHE A 231 -8.24 -42.17 -0.94
CA PHE A 231 -7.67 -40.84 -1.17
C PHE A 231 -7.85 -39.97 0.08
N TYR A 232 -7.17 -38.83 0.14
CA TYR A 232 -7.29 -37.88 1.23
C TYR A 232 -7.07 -36.45 0.75
N ILE A 233 -7.67 -35.49 1.47
CA ILE A 233 -7.53 -34.06 1.20
C ILE A 233 -6.28 -33.58 1.94
N GLN A 234 -5.38 -32.93 1.21
CA GLN A 234 -4.17 -32.33 1.75
C GLN A 234 -4.39 -30.83 2.05
N GLU A 235 -5.12 -30.13 1.17
CA GLU A 235 -5.50 -28.73 1.31
C GLU A 235 -6.96 -28.55 0.85
N GLY A 236 -7.74 -27.78 1.61
CA GLY A 236 -9.18 -27.57 1.37
C GLY A 236 -9.49 -26.37 0.47
N LEU A 237 -10.78 -26.19 0.16
CA LEU A 237 -11.29 -24.99 -0.54
C LEU A 237 -11.73 -23.91 0.46
N SER A 238 -11.52 -22.65 0.09
CA SER A 238 -12.13 -21.47 0.72
C SER A 238 -13.66 -21.55 0.68
N SER A 239 -14.34 -20.80 1.54
CA SER A 239 -15.82 -20.83 1.60
C SER A 239 -16.51 -20.01 0.50
N THR A 240 -15.79 -19.09 -0.14
CA THR A 240 -16.31 -18.17 -1.18
C THR A 240 -15.23 -17.77 -2.17
N ILE A 241 -15.60 -17.58 -3.44
CA ILE A 241 -14.77 -17.11 -4.54
C ILE A 241 -15.51 -15.96 -5.25
N ALA A 242 -14.92 -14.77 -5.30
CA ALA A 242 -15.50 -13.60 -5.95
C ALA A 242 -15.66 -13.81 -7.48
N PRO A 243 -16.53 -13.06 -8.18
CA PRO A 243 -16.63 -13.11 -9.65
C PRO A 243 -15.26 -12.93 -10.33
N GLY A 244 -14.92 -13.82 -11.26
CA GLY A 244 -13.59 -13.87 -11.92
C GLY A 244 -12.44 -14.36 -11.02
N GLY A 245 -12.70 -14.65 -9.74
CA GLY A 245 -11.72 -15.15 -8.79
C GLY A 245 -11.45 -16.66 -8.95
N VAL A 246 -10.35 -17.13 -8.35
CA VAL A 246 -9.95 -18.53 -8.34
C VAL A 246 -9.49 -18.98 -6.95
N ASP A 247 -9.53 -20.28 -6.69
CA ASP A 247 -8.97 -20.95 -5.50
C ASP A 247 -8.43 -22.34 -5.88
N THR A 248 -7.63 -22.98 -5.03
CA THR A 248 -7.11 -24.33 -5.29
C THR A 248 -7.35 -25.31 -4.14
N PHE A 249 -7.45 -26.60 -4.44
CA PHE A 249 -7.39 -27.67 -3.44
C PHE A 249 -6.48 -28.81 -3.89
N THR A 250 -5.96 -29.59 -2.95
CA THR A 250 -5.03 -30.69 -3.25
C THR A 250 -5.50 -32.04 -2.68
N ILE A 251 -5.42 -33.09 -3.48
CA ILE A 251 -5.80 -34.47 -3.14
C ILE A 251 -4.60 -35.40 -3.30
N GLY A 252 -4.45 -36.37 -2.39
CA GLY A 252 -3.46 -37.45 -2.45
C GLY A 252 -4.10 -38.84 -2.46
N ILE A 253 -3.36 -39.86 -2.93
CA ILE A 253 -3.75 -41.29 -2.91
C ILE A 253 -3.07 -42.04 -1.76
N SER A 254 -3.78 -42.96 -1.10
CA SER A 254 -3.26 -43.79 -0.01
C SER A 254 -2.55 -45.05 -0.53
N THR A 255 -1.26 -45.19 -0.23
CA THR A 255 -0.41 -46.33 -0.65
C THR A 255 -0.44 -47.51 0.34
N GLN A 256 -1.35 -47.49 1.32
CA GLN A 256 -1.36 -48.42 2.45
C GLN A 256 -1.95 -49.80 2.16
N THR A 257 -2.54 -50.02 0.98
CA THR A 257 -3.14 -51.30 0.57
C THR A 257 -2.97 -51.52 -0.92
N VAL A 258 -2.41 -52.67 -1.31
CA VAL A 258 -2.24 -53.11 -2.71
C VAL A 258 -3.61 -53.21 -3.43
N GLY A 259 -3.62 -52.95 -4.73
CA GLY A 259 -4.81 -53.00 -5.60
C GLY A 259 -5.20 -51.65 -6.20
N GLU A 260 -6.20 -51.68 -7.09
CA GLU A 260 -6.78 -50.48 -7.69
C GLU A 260 -7.62 -49.70 -6.67
N LYS A 261 -7.50 -48.37 -6.70
CA LYS A 261 -8.28 -47.41 -5.92
C LYS A 261 -9.23 -46.68 -6.85
N PHE A 262 -10.48 -46.55 -6.42
CA PHE A 262 -11.50 -45.74 -7.08
C PHE A 262 -12.10 -44.80 -6.05
N GLY A 263 -12.31 -43.56 -6.44
CA GLY A 263 -12.97 -42.61 -5.57
C GLY A 263 -13.66 -41.48 -6.31
N THR A 264 -14.37 -40.66 -5.55
CA THR A 264 -15.08 -39.48 -6.04
C THR A 264 -14.69 -38.29 -5.18
N VAL A 265 -14.29 -37.19 -5.84
CA VAL A 265 -14.13 -35.88 -5.22
C VAL A 265 -15.46 -35.13 -5.37
N SER A 266 -15.93 -34.46 -4.32
CA SER A 266 -17.15 -33.65 -4.40
C SER A 266 -17.13 -32.46 -3.45
N PHE A 267 -17.78 -31.37 -3.85
CA PHE A 267 -18.06 -30.20 -3.01
C PHE A 267 -19.36 -29.51 -3.47
N LYS A 268 -20.02 -28.80 -2.56
CA LYS A 268 -21.27 -28.07 -2.86
C LYS A 268 -20.97 -26.66 -3.31
N THR A 269 -21.77 -26.16 -4.24
CA THR A 269 -21.73 -24.77 -4.69
C THR A 269 -23.11 -24.10 -4.63
N ASN A 270 -23.16 -22.78 -4.80
CA ASN A 270 -24.40 -22.04 -5.10
C ASN A 270 -24.57 -21.76 -6.60
N ASP A 271 -23.78 -22.44 -7.44
CA ASP A 271 -24.07 -22.56 -8.86
C ASP A 271 -25.35 -23.39 -9.03
N SER A 272 -26.28 -22.94 -9.87
CA SER A 272 -27.62 -23.53 -9.93
C SER A 272 -27.65 -24.88 -10.61
N ASP A 273 -26.76 -25.09 -11.58
CA ASP A 273 -26.63 -26.27 -12.41
C ASP A 273 -25.62 -27.24 -11.80
N GLU A 274 -24.59 -26.73 -11.14
CA GLU A 274 -23.51 -27.49 -10.49
C GLU A 274 -23.56 -27.38 -8.96
N ALA A 275 -24.77 -27.39 -8.37
CA ALA A 275 -24.98 -27.26 -6.91
C ALA A 275 -24.21 -28.31 -6.08
N LEU A 276 -23.85 -29.45 -6.68
CA LEU A 276 -22.89 -30.43 -6.17
C LEU A 276 -21.89 -30.79 -7.28
N PHE A 277 -20.76 -30.09 -7.30
CA PHE A 277 -19.68 -30.41 -8.22
C PHE A 277 -18.96 -31.70 -7.77
N ASN A 278 -18.85 -32.69 -8.65
CA ASN A 278 -18.21 -33.96 -8.37
C ASN A 278 -17.51 -34.58 -9.59
N PHE A 279 -16.46 -35.37 -9.35
CA PHE A 279 -15.76 -36.12 -10.39
C PHE A 279 -15.03 -37.34 -9.82
N ASN A 280 -14.76 -38.34 -10.68
CA ASN A 280 -14.09 -39.57 -10.27
C ASN A 280 -12.56 -39.47 -10.31
N VAL A 281 -11.89 -40.22 -9.43
CA VAL A 281 -10.43 -40.38 -9.34
C VAL A 281 -10.05 -41.87 -9.24
N THR A 282 -8.90 -42.24 -9.77
CA THR A 282 -8.38 -43.62 -9.73
C THR A 282 -6.86 -43.67 -9.54
N GLY A 283 -6.33 -44.83 -9.18
CA GLY A 283 -4.88 -45.12 -9.13
C GLY A 283 -4.63 -46.57 -8.73
N LYS A 284 -3.41 -47.09 -8.89
CA LYS A 284 -3.10 -48.50 -8.64
C LYS A 284 -1.93 -48.65 -7.68
N ILE A 285 -2.06 -49.53 -6.68
CA ILE A 285 -0.96 -49.93 -5.79
C ILE A 285 -0.51 -51.35 -6.15
N VAL A 286 0.78 -51.60 -6.41
CA VAL A 286 1.32 -52.92 -6.81
C VAL A 286 2.32 -53.50 -5.80
N ASP A 287 2.43 -54.83 -5.78
CA ASP A 287 3.40 -55.64 -5.02
C ASP A 287 4.01 -56.69 -5.97
N SER A 288 5.33 -56.74 -6.11
CA SER A 288 6.00 -57.26 -7.32
C SER A 288 6.76 -58.60 -7.15
N SER A 289 6.32 -59.55 -6.30
CA SER A 289 7.11 -60.79 -6.06
C SER A 289 6.35 -62.14 -5.90
N HIS A 290 6.00 -62.88 -6.99
CA HIS A 290 6.14 -64.38 -7.17
C HIS A 290 5.33 -65.06 -8.34
N VAL A 291 5.99 -65.87 -9.21
CA VAL A 291 5.48 -66.90 -10.20
C VAL A 291 6.56 -68.03 -10.34
N PRO A 292 6.28 -69.34 -10.59
CA PRO A 292 7.31 -70.40 -10.74
C PRO A 292 8.12 -70.31 -12.04
N ASP A 293 9.42 -70.63 -11.99
CA ASP A 293 10.38 -70.35 -13.07
C ASP A 293 10.57 -71.55 -14.04
N PRO A 294 10.60 -71.32 -15.37
CA PRO A 294 10.85 -72.36 -16.39
C PRO A 294 12.26 -72.96 -16.27
N ALA A 295 12.53 -74.09 -16.97
CA ALA A 295 13.85 -74.73 -16.95
C ALA A 295 14.93 -73.74 -17.44
N GLU A 296 16.00 -73.57 -16.65
CA GLU A 296 16.99 -72.49 -16.83
C GLU A 296 18.41 -73.06 -16.65
N VAL A 297 19.28 -72.96 -17.66
CA VAL A 297 20.64 -73.52 -17.66
C VAL A 297 21.69 -72.51 -17.20
N ALA A 298 22.42 -72.85 -16.14
CA ALA A 298 23.59 -72.11 -15.69
C ALA A 298 24.85 -72.96 -15.82
N VAL A 299 25.88 -72.45 -16.50
CA VAL A 299 27.21 -73.11 -16.60
C VAL A 299 28.23 -72.36 -15.76
N LYS A 300 29.06 -73.07 -15.01
CA LYS A 300 30.08 -72.50 -14.11
C LYS A 300 31.45 -73.09 -14.34
N LEU A 301 32.50 -72.27 -14.18
CA LEU A 301 33.88 -72.70 -14.01
C LEU A 301 34.40 -72.20 -12.66
N ASP A 302 34.95 -73.10 -11.83
CA ASP A 302 35.50 -72.77 -10.50
C ASP A 302 34.52 -71.95 -9.61
N GLY A 303 33.21 -72.15 -9.79
CA GLY A 303 32.14 -71.47 -9.05
C GLY A 303 31.62 -70.17 -9.68
N THR A 304 32.21 -69.70 -10.77
CA THR A 304 31.82 -68.47 -11.48
C THR A 304 30.90 -68.79 -12.66
N ASP A 305 29.78 -68.07 -12.78
CA ASP A 305 28.81 -68.19 -13.88
C ASP A 305 29.41 -67.77 -15.23
N ILE A 306 29.06 -68.55 -16.25
CA ILE A 306 29.41 -68.33 -17.65
C ILE A 306 28.11 -67.95 -18.36
N THR A 307 28.15 -66.88 -19.14
CA THR A 307 27.01 -66.43 -19.95
C THR A 307 27.02 -67.12 -21.32
N ASP A 308 25.85 -67.55 -21.78
CA ASP A 308 25.67 -68.09 -23.13
C ASP A 308 26.05 -67.05 -24.20
N GLY A 309 26.63 -67.52 -25.30
CA GLY A 309 27.02 -66.70 -26.44
C GLY A 309 28.14 -65.70 -26.14
N THR A 310 28.83 -65.82 -25.00
CA THR A 310 29.86 -64.85 -24.64
C THR A 310 30.93 -64.80 -25.72
N SER A 311 31.13 -63.59 -26.25
CA SER A 311 32.15 -63.29 -27.25
C SER A 311 33.53 -63.07 -26.64
N THR A 312 33.61 -62.95 -25.30
CA THR A 312 34.87 -62.89 -24.58
C THR A 312 35.23 -64.29 -24.14
N ALA A 313 36.42 -64.75 -24.56
CA ALA A 313 36.90 -66.07 -24.24
C ALA A 313 37.18 -66.21 -22.75
N ILE A 314 36.86 -67.38 -22.20
CA ILE A 314 37.10 -67.69 -20.79
C ILE A 314 38.53 -68.18 -20.65
N ASP A 315 39.37 -67.41 -19.96
CA ASP A 315 40.76 -67.78 -19.70
C ASP A 315 40.86 -68.91 -18.68
N LEU A 316 41.33 -70.07 -19.14
CA LEU A 316 41.60 -71.22 -18.28
C LEU A 316 42.91 -71.07 -17.49
N GLY A 317 43.71 -70.06 -17.83
CA GLY A 317 44.98 -69.68 -17.25
C GLY A 317 46.18 -70.04 -18.13
N ASN A 318 47.38 -69.89 -17.56
CA ASN A 318 48.62 -70.20 -18.24
C ASN A 318 49.22 -71.57 -17.85
N LYS A 319 49.99 -72.14 -18.76
CA LYS A 319 50.86 -73.28 -18.46
C LYS A 319 52.17 -73.20 -19.23
N THR A 320 53.25 -73.69 -18.65
CA THR A 320 54.50 -73.86 -19.39
C THR A 320 54.37 -75.00 -20.41
N LEU A 321 54.98 -74.82 -21.59
CA LEU A 321 54.99 -75.79 -22.71
C LEU A 321 55.12 -77.27 -22.28
N GLY A 322 54.24 -78.13 -22.79
CA GLY A 322 54.30 -79.59 -22.63
C GLY A 322 53.78 -80.16 -21.30
N LYS A 323 53.04 -79.39 -20.49
CA LYS A 323 52.40 -79.85 -19.24
C LYS A 323 50.89 -80.07 -19.42
N THR A 324 50.30 -81.05 -18.72
CA THR A 324 48.86 -81.33 -18.76
C THR A 324 48.03 -80.15 -18.26
N PHE A 325 46.95 -79.83 -18.96
CA PHE A 325 46.04 -78.73 -18.64
C PHE A 325 44.58 -79.11 -18.95
N GLN A 326 43.79 -79.34 -17.90
CA GLN A 326 42.37 -79.73 -17.97
C GLN A 326 41.54 -78.88 -16.99
N LYS A 327 40.27 -78.62 -17.32
CA LYS A 327 39.32 -77.86 -16.49
C LYS A 327 37.93 -78.50 -16.48
N ALA A 328 37.27 -78.50 -15.33
CA ALA A 328 35.92 -79.02 -15.16
C ALA A 328 34.90 -77.88 -15.11
N PHE A 329 33.82 -78.02 -15.86
CA PHE A 329 32.69 -77.08 -15.92
C PHE A 329 31.47 -77.73 -15.28
N THR A 330 30.76 -76.98 -14.45
CA THR A 330 29.53 -77.42 -13.79
C THR A 330 28.33 -76.87 -14.53
N VAL A 331 27.36 -77.70 -14.88
CA VAL A 331 26.07 -77.28 -15.45
C VAL A 331 24.99 -77.49 -14.39
N THR A 332 24.20 -76.47 -14.11
CA THR A 332 23.10 -76.46 -13.13
C THR A 332 21.80 -76.08 -13.82
N ASN A 333 20.71 -76.74 -13.45
CA ASN A 333 19.37 -76.28 -13.79
C ASN A 333 18.84 -75.42 -12.63
N THR A 334 18.68 -74.11 -12.83
CA THR A 334 18.24 -73.18 -11.76
C THR A 334 16.74 -72.94 -11.73
N GLY A 335 16.03 -73.40 -12.77
CA GLY A 335 14.58 -73.43 -12.85
C GLY A 335 13.95 -74.58 -12.08
N ASP A 336 12.63 -74.57 -11.99
CA ASP A 336 11.85 -75.61 -11.31
C ASP A 336 11.50 -76.79 -12.25
N GLU A 337 11.52 -76.59 -13.57
CA GLU A 337 11.23 -77.63 -14.58
C GLU A 337 12.48 -78.45 -14.98
N THR A 338 12.33 -79.58 -15.71
CA THR A 338 13.48 -80.44 -16.10
C THR A 338 14.22 -79.91 -17.33
N LEU A 339 15.55 -79.79 -17.23
CA LEU A 339 16.45 -79.39 -18.31
C LEU A 339 16.95 -80.62 -19.10
N THR A 340 16.95 -80.55 -20.42
CA THR A 340 17.51 -81.55 -21.35
C THR A 340 18.82 -81.04 -21.90
N LEU A 341 19.81 -81.93 -22.10
CA LEU A 341 21.16 -81.57 -22.53
C LEU A 341 21.62 -82.54 -23.63
N ALA A 342 22.17 -82.02 -24.73
CA ALA A 342 22.65 -82.87 -25.85
C ALA A 342 23.77 -82.20 -26.66
N ASN A 343 24.53 -83.02 -27.40
CA ASN A 343 25.52 -82.57 -28.39
C ASN A 343 26.63 -81.67 -27.82
N LEU A 344 27.27 -82.07 -26.72
CA LEU A 344 28.43 -81.34 -26.20
C LEU A 344 29.64 -81.51 -27.12
N GLU A 345 30.14 -80.40 -27.63
CA GLU A 345 31.27 -80.34 -28.55
C GLU A 345 32.28 -79.27 -28.11
N ALA A 346 33.56 -79.53 -28.37
CA ALA A 346 34.65 -78.56 -28.23
C ALA A 346 35.36 -78.34 -29.58
N THR A 347 35.77 -77.11 -29.85
CA THR A 347 36.48 -76.72 -31.10
C THR A 347 37.84 -76.06 -30.81
N GLY A 348 38.65 -75.88 -31.86
CA GLY A 348 39.95 -75.20 -31.77
C GLY A 348 41.00 -76.03 -31.05
N ASP A 349 41.74 -75.40 -30.13
CA ASP A 349 42.83 -76.03 -29.34
C ASP A 349 42.32 -76.84 -28.13
N PHE A 350 41.01 -77.12 -28.06
CA PHE A 350 40.35 -77.76 -26.93
C PHE A 350 39.68 -79.08 -27.35
N SER A 351 39.58 -80.01 -26.39
CA SER A 351 38.91 -81.30 -26.59
C SER A 351 38.09 -81.71 -25.35
N ILE A 352 36.98 -82.43 -25.56
CA ILE A 352 36.15 -82.95 -24.46
C ILE A 352 36.81 -84.19 -23.87
N PHE A 353 37.09 -84.15 -22.57
CA PHE A 353 37.64 -85.25 -21.79
C PHE A 353 36.56 -86.04 -21.05
N SER A 354 35.48 -85.38 -20.59
CA SER A 354 34.30 -86.01 -19.97
C SER A 354 33.03 -85.30 -20.42
N ASP A 355 31.97 -86.05 -20.75
CA ASP A 355 30.73 -85.57 -21.39
C ASP A 355 29.56 -85.32 -20.40
N LEU A 356 28.44 -84.74 -20.87
CA LEU A 356 27.22 -84.43 -20.10
C LEU A 356 26.17 -85.57 -20.10
N PRO A 357 25.30 -85.68 -19.07
CA PRO A 357 24.12 -86.54 -19.09
C PRO A 357 22.97 -85.96 -19.93
N ALA A 358 22.01 -86.78 -20.36
CA ALA A 358 20.93 -86.36 -21.26
C ALA A 358 19.87 -85.43 -20.63
N THR A 359 19.65 -85.48 -19.30
CA THR A 359 18.69 -84.61 -18.58
C THR A 359 19.16 -84.27 -17.17
N LEU A 360 18.63 -83.17 -16.60
CA LEU A 360 18.94 -82.63 -15.28
C LEU A 360 17.67 -82.05 -14.62
N ALA A 361 17.29 -82.55 -13.44
CA ALA A 361 16.09 -82.08 -12.71
C ALA A 361 16.26 -80.63 -12.20
N GLY A 362 15.15 -79.93 -11.94
CA GLY A 362 15.15 -78.57 -11.37
C GLY A 362 15.96 -78.49 -10.07
N GLY A 363 16.84 -77.50 -9.98
CA GLY A 363 17.79 -77.30 -8.88
C GLY A 363 19.01 -78.24 -8.84
N ALA A 364 19.17 -79.19 -9.79
CA ALA A 364 20.29 -80.14 -9.79
C ALA A 364 21.49 -79.65 -10.61
N SER A 365 22.69 -80.22 -10.37
CA SER A 365 23.93 -79.92 -11.11
C SER A 365 24.69 -81.18 -11.56
N THR A 366 25.49 -81.05 -12.62
CA THR A 366 26.43 -82.06 -13.18
C THR A 366 27.71 -81.40 -13.69
N THR A 367 28.72 -82.15 -14.14
CA THR A 367 29.99 -81.59 -14.66
C THR A 367 30.48 -82.25 -15.96
N PHE A 368 31.14 -81.48 -16.84
CA PHE A 368 31.94 -81.96 -17.98
C PHE A 368 33.38 -81.45 -17.89
N ILE A 369 34.34 -82.08 -18.58
CA ILE A 369 35.76 -81.70 -18.48
C ILE A 369 36.33 -81.41 -19.88
N VAL A 370 37.06 -80.30 -20.00
CA VAL A 370 37.75 -79.85 -21.21
C VAL A 370 39.26 -79.94 -21.03
N GLN A 371 39.98 -80.34 -22.09
CA GLN A 371 41.44 -80.43 -22.14
C GLN A 371 42.03 -79.46 -23.18
N VAL A 372 43.08 -78.72 -22.80
CA VAL A 372 43.81 -77.75 -23.65
C VAL A 372 45.02 -78.41 -24.33
N ASP A 373 45.29 -78.09 -25.60
CA ASP A 373 46.53 -78.47 -26.29
C ASP A 373 47.73 -77.62 -25.86
N THR A 374 48.63 -78.19 -25.06
CA THR A 374 49.83 -77.51 -24.55
C THR A 374 51.12 -77.83 -25.32
N ASN A 375 51.03 -78.38 -26.53
CA ASN A 375 52.21 -78.79 -27.30
C ASN A 375 52.92 -77.62 -28.03
N THR A 376 52.35 -76.42 -28.05
CA THR A 376 52.95 -75.21 -28.63
C THR A 376 52.76 -73.99 -27.72
N VAL A 377 53.78 -73.11 -27.67
CA VAL A 377 53.73 -71.81 -26.97
C VAL A 377 52.83 -70.86 -27.75
N GLY A 378 52.03 -70.07 -27.05
CA GLY A 378 51.09 -69.12 -27.62
C GLY A 378 49.74 -69.16 -26.91
N GLU A 379 48.85 -68.26 -27.32
CA GLU A 379 47.45 -68.27 -26.93
C GLU A 379 46.72 -69.43 -27.64
N LYS A 380 45.83 -70.08 -26.89
CA LYS A 380 45.03 -71.22 -27.29
C LYS A 380 43.59 -70.78 -27.30
N THR A 381 42.86 -71.00 -28.40
CA THR A 381 41.48 -70.51 -28.53
C THR A 381 40.56 -71.58 -29.10
N GLY A 382 39.29 -71.51 -28.75
CA GLY A 382 38.26 -72.46 -29.18
C GLY A 382 36.91 -72.15 -28.56
N SER A 383 35.95 -73.07 -28.71
CA SER A 383 34.62 -72.91 -28.14
C SER A 383 34.07 -74.21 -27.58
N ILE A 384 33.09 -74.08 -26.68
CA ILE A 384 32.21 -75.16 -26.24
C ILE A 384 30.80 -74.87 -26.75
N THR A 385 30.06 -75.91 -27.14
CA THR A 385 28.65 -75.80 -27.55
C THR A 385 27.87 -77.05 -27.15
N PHE A 386 26.65 -76.89 -26.64
CA PHE A 386 25.67 -77.97 -26.42
C PHE A 386 24.24 -77.41 -26.49
N ASN A 387 23.24 -78.27 -26.70
CA ASN A 387 21.84 -77.87 -26.83
C ASN A 387 21.04 -78.13 -25.55
N THR A 388 20.06 -77.26 -25.28
CA THR A 388 19.15 -77.37 -24.15
C THR A 388 17.69 -77.07 -24.53
N ASN A 389 16.75 -77.34 -23.61
CA ASN A 389 15.34 -76.91 -23.71
C ASN A 389 15.04 -75.66 -22.88
N ASP A 390 16.07 -74.97 -22.41
CA ASP A 390 15.94 -73.60 -21.95
C ASP A 390 15.44 -72.72 -23.10
N SER A 391 14.49 -71.82 -22.81
CA SER A 391 13.75 -71.10 -23.83
C SER A 391 14.56 -70.03 -24.53
N ASP A 392 15.51 -69.43 -23.81
CA ASP A 392 16.43 -68.39 -24.24
C ASP A 392 17.81 -68.97 -24.57
N GLU A 393 18.24 -70.03 -23.90
CA GLU A 393 19.52 -70.72 -24.10
C GLU A 393 19.35 -72.11 -24.77
N ALA A 394 18.55 -72.18 -25.84
CA ALA A 394 18.33 -73.44 -26.56
C ALA A 394 19.62 -74.08 -27.13
N THR A 395 20.66 -73.29 -27.35
CA THR A 395 22.02 -73.74 -27.66
C THR A 395 23.02 -72.95 -26.83
N PHE A 396 23.51 -73.57 -25.75
CA PHE A 396 24.51 -72.95 -24.88
C PHE A 396 25.91 -73.08 -25.48
N ASN A 397 26.59 -71.97 -25.69
CA ASN A 397 27.92 -71.90 -26.24
C ASN A 397 28.77 -70.80 -25.61
N PHE A 398 30.08 -70.99 -25.58
CA PHE A 398 31.02 -69.98 -25.10
C PHE A 398 32.41 -70.20 -25.67
N LEU A 399 33.20 -69.12 -25.75
CA LEU A 399 34.59 -69.17 -26.18
C LEU A 399 35.53 -69.50 -25.02
N LEU A 400 36.63 -70.19 -25.31
CA LEU A 400 37.70 -70.53 -24.38
C LEU A 400 39.02 -69.94 -24.85
N GLU A 401 39.79 -69.44 -23.90
CA GLU A 401 41.20 -69.12 -24.11
C GLU A 401 42.09 -69.74 -23.03
N ALA A 402 43.36 -69.94 -23.36
CA ALA A 402 44.40 -70.31 -22.41
C ALA A 402 45.74 -69.86 -22.99
N SER A 403 46.78 -69.73 -22.17
CA SER A 403 48.10 -69.37 -22.69
C SER A 403 49.17 -70.41 -22.36
N VAL A 404 50.09 -70.60 -23.28
CA VAL A 404 51.28 -71.43 -23.08
C VAL A 404 52.52 -70.55 -23.23
N THR A 405 53.35 -70.38 -22.18
CA THR A 405 54.42 -69.36 -22.13
C THR A 405 55.87 -69.91 -22.08
N ALA A 406 56.85 -69.02 -22.36
CA ALA A 406 58.31 -69.21 -22.24
C ALA A 406 58.88 -68.59 -20.92
N ALA A 407 60.22 -68.50 -20.70
CA ALA A 407 60.87 -68.12 -19.41
C ALA A 407 61.34 -66.63 -19.26
N PRO A 408 61.57 -66.04 -18.03
CA PRO A 408 61.68 -64.57 -17.72
C PRO A 408 63.09 -63.85 -17.73
N ARG A 409 63.16 -62.47 -17.76
CA ARG A 409 64.39 -61.55 -17.77
C ARG A 409 64.90 -61.04 -16.39
N ASP A 410 66.13 -60.47 -16.29
CA ASP A 410 66.81 -59.95 -15.06
C ASP A 410 66.23 -58.63 -14.47
N ALA A 411 66.74 -58.10 -13.34
CA ALA A 411 66.23 -56.91 -12.58
C ALA A 411 66.96 -55.60 -12.96
N GLU A 412 66.30 -54.43 -12.87
CA GLU A 412 66.81 -53.10 -13.31
C GLU A 412 66.12 -51.93 -12.53
N LEU A 413 66.86 -50.92 -12.04
CA LEU A 413 66.46 -49.87 -11.07
C LEU A 413 66.20 -48.52 -11.74
N LYS A 414 65.12 -47.85 -11.33
CA LYS A 414 64.85 -46.43 -11.67
C LYS A 414 64.33 -45.65 -10.46
N VAL A 415 64.84 -44.43 -10.21
CA VAL A 415 64.41 -43.58 -9.07
C VAL A 415 63.86 -42.23 -9.54
N THR A 416 62.73 -41.78 -8.97
CA THR A 416 62.05 -40.52 -9.36
C THR A 416 61.44 -39.78 -8.16
N TYR A 417 61.17 -38.48 -8.33
CA TYR A 417 60.35 -37.64 -7.45
C TYR A 417 59.52 -36.64 -8.27
N SER A 418 58.79 -35.74 -7.61
CA SER A 418 57.93 -34.74 -8.30
C SER A 418 58.68 -33.81 -9.26
N GLY A 419 59.99 -33.61 -9.09
CA GLY A 419 60.82 -32.82 -9.99
C GLY A 419 61.50 -33.60 -11.12
N GLY A 420 61.30 -34.92 -11.21
CA GLY A 420 61.82 -35.75 -12.31
C GLY A 420 62.56 -37.01 -11.86
N GLU A 421 63.31 -37.59 -12.79
CA GLU A 421 64.18 -38.74 -12.56
C GLU A 421 65.47 -38.33 -11.86
N ILE A 422 65.91 -39.17 -10.93
CA ILE A 422 67.14 -39.01 -10.16
C ILE A 422 68.13 -40.03 -10.72
N THR A 423 69.32 -39.57 -11.09
CA THR A 423 70.42 -40.45 -11.47
C THR A 423 71.31 -40.73 -10.26
N ASP A 424 71.98 -41.88 -10.25
CA ASP A 424 72.98 -42.18 -9.22
C ASP A 424 74.10 -41.13 -9.23
N ASP A 425 74.60 -40.77 -8.04
CA ASP A 425 75.63 -39.74 -7.81
C ASP A 425 75.29 -38.33 -8.38
N GLN A 426 74.01 -37.91 -8.42
CA GLN A 426 73.67 -36.56 -8.93
C GLN A 426 74.20 -35.42 -8.03
N ASP A 427 74.75 -34.36 -8.64
CA ASP A 427 75.33 -33.19 -7.92
C ASP A 427 74.29 -32.20 -7.37
N ALA A 428 73.08 -32.15 -7.92
CA ALA A 428 72.06 -31.18 -7.54
C ALA A 428 71.20 -31.72 -6.38
N ALA A 429 71.25 -31.03 -5.23
CA ALA A 429 70.48 -31.41 -4.05
C ALA A 429 68.98 -31.14 -4.23
N ILE A 430 68.14 -32.01 -3.66
CA ILE A 430 66.69 -31.82 -3.59
C ILE A 430 66.34 -30.92 -2.38
N ASP A 431 65.73 -29.75 -2.62
CA ASP A 431 65.44 -28.73 -1.60
C ASP A 431 64.04 -28.88 -0.96
N PHE A 432 63.98 -28.79 0.37
CA PHE A 432 62.77 -28.85 1.21
C PHE A 432 62.20 -27.47 1.59
N GLY A 433 62.86 -26.36 1.24
CA GLY A 433 62.39 -24.99 1.48
C GLY A 433 62.75 -24.41 2.87
N THR A 434 62.12 -23.29 3.21
CA THR A 434 62.32 -22.54 4.48
C THR A 434 61.05 -22.55 5.32
N VAL A 435 61.14 -22.90 6.61
CA VAL A 435 60.02 -23.00 7.57
C VAL A 435 60.41 -22.45 8.94
N ASN A 436 59.46 -22.03 9.80
CA ASN A 436 59.83 -21.56 11.14
C ASN A 436 60.06 -22.71 12.12
N TYR A 437 60.75 -22.41 13.21
CA TYR A 437 61.05 -23.34 14.29
C TYR A 437 59.73 -23.84 14.91
N GLY A 438 59.53 -25.15 14.88
CA GLY A 438 58.32 -25.79 15.40
C GLY A 438 57.16 -25.86 14.41
N ASP A 439 57.25 -25.23 13.23
CA ASP A 439 56.28 -25.42 12.15
C ASP A 439 56.27 -26.88 11.66
N ASP A 440 55.22 -27.22 10.92
CA ASP A 440 55.03 -28.54 10.32
C ASP A 440 56.24 -28.96 9.47
N MET A 441 56.70 -30.19 9.71
CA MET A 441 57.91 -30.75 9.11
C MET A 441 57.70 -31.17 7.64
N PRO A 442 58.32 -30.50 6.64
CA PRO A 442 58.10 -30.81 5.23
C PRO A 442 58.67 -32.18 4.84
N ALA A 443 57.99 -32.89 3.93
CA ALA A 443 58.34 -34.24 3.49
C ALA A 443 58.26 -34.41 1.96
N ILE A 444 59.21 -35.16 1.37
CA ILE A 444 59.24 -35.51 -0.05
C ILE A 444 59.16 -37.03 -0.21
N THR A 445 58.34 -37.47 -1.17
CA THR A 445 58.19 -38.88 -1.55
C THR A 445 59.03 -39.19 -2.79
N PHE A 446 59.83 -40.25 -2.71
CA PHE A 446 60.63 -40.79 -3.80
C PHE A 446 60.08 -42.14 -4.23
N THR A 447 60.08 -42.42 -5.52
CA THR A 447 59.60 -43.68 -6.11
C THR A 447 60.74 -44.45 -6.73
N VAL A 448 60.86 -45.72 -6.39
CA VAL A 448 61.83 -46.68 -6.91
C VAL A 448 61.09 -47.74 -7.72
N THR A 449 61.42 -47.89 -9.00
CA THR A 449 60.79 -48.82 -9.95
C THR A 449 61.78 -49.90 -10.37
N ASN A 450 61.36 -51.17 -10.37
CA ASN A 450 62.08 -52.27 -11.01
C ASN A 450 61.54 -52.48 -12.42
N THR A 451 62.34 -52.23 -13.45
CA THR A 451 61.91 -52.35 -14.87
C THR A 451 62.22 -53.71 -15.49
N GLY A 452 62.87 -54.61 -14.76
CA GLY A 452 63.16 -56.01 -15.11
C GLY A 452 62.02 -57.00 -14.78
N ASP A 453 62.20 -58.32 -15.04
CA ASP A 453 61.19 -59.35 -14.68
C ASP A 453 61.57 -60.11 -13.38
N LYS A 454 62.85 -60.11 -12.99
CA LYS A 454 63.31 -60.66 -11.71
C LYS A 454 63.12 -59.65 -10.57
N PRO A 455 62.91 -60.10 -9.32
CA PRO A 455 62.81 -59.19 -8.18
C PRO A 455 64.10 -58.39 -7.95
N LEU A 456 63.96 -57.08 -7.75
CA LEU A 456 65.02 -56.16 -7.33
C LEU A 456 65.03 -56.11 -5.80
N SER A 457 66.10 -56.59 -5.16
CA SER A 457 66.24 -56.46 -3.71
C SER A 457 66.90 -55.12 -3.35
N THR A 458 66.39 -54.44 -2.34
CA THR A 458 66.96 -53.18 -1.83
C THR A 458 67.30 -53.27 -0.34
N SER A 459 68.26 -52.47 0.14
CA SER A 459 68.56 -52.41 1.57
C SER A 459 69.27 -51.12 2.00
N SER A 460 69.34 -50.89 3.31
CA SER A 460 70.19 -49.87 3.93
C SER A 460 69.92 -48.41 3.53
N LEU A 461 68.65 -48.02 3.37
CA LEU A 461 68.26 -46.62 3.14
C LEU A 461 68.75 -45.70 4.28
N LYS A 462 69.41 -44.60 3.91
CA LYS A 462 69.90 -43.54 4.81
C LYS A 462 69.48 -42.17 4.27
N ALA A 463 69.30 -41.18 5.17
CA ALA A 463 68.90 -39.80 4.81
C ALA A 463 69.76 -38.69 5.46
N GLY A 464 70.82 -39.06 6.19
CA GLY A 464 71.73 -38.13 6.87
C GLY A 464 71.13 -37.30 8.01
N SER A 465 71.92 -36.39 8.59
CA SER A 465 71.53 -35.54 9.73
C SER A 465 70.63 -34.37 9.30
N GLY A 466 69.60 -34.05 10.09
CA GLY A 466 68.64 -32.99 9.76
C GLY A 466 67.39 -33.48 9.03
N PHE A 467 67.35 -34.77 8.70
CA PHE A 467 66.23 -35.43 8.03
C PHE A 467 65.90 -36.76 8.72
N THR A 468 64.66 -37.21 8.57
CA THR A 468 64.17 -38.50 9.09
C THR A 468 63.50 -39.29 7.98
N ILE A 469 63.66 -40.62 8.02
CA ILE A 469 62.95 -41.53 7.12
C ILE A 469 61.56 -41.77 7.71
N VAL A 470 60.53 -41.30 7.03
CA VAL A 470 59.12 -41.47 7.42
C VAL A 470 58.58 -42.80 6.92
N LYS A 471 58.92 -43.16 5.68
CA LYS A 471 58.62 -44.46 5.07
C LYS A 471 59.92 -45.02 4.51
N ASN A 472 60.23 -46.26 4.88
CA ASN A 472 61.41 -46.97 4.38
C ASN A 472 61.12 -47.63 3.02
N LEU A 473 62.16 -47.96 2.28
CA LEU A 473 62.06 -48.67 1.00
C LEU A 473 61.88 -50.18 1.22
N ALA A 474 61.03 -50.82 0.42
CA ALA A 474 60.75 -52.25 0.50
C ALA A 474 61.98 -53.08 0.11
N PRO A 475 62.31 -54.14 0.88
CA PRO A 475 63.52 -54.92 0.65
C PRO A 475 63.48 -55.75 -0.63
N ASN A 476 62.32 -55.88 -1.28
CA ASN A 476 62.15 -56.55 -2.57
C ASN A 476 61.04 -55.87 -3.38
N ILE A 477 61.34 -55.53 -4.63
CA ILE A 477 60.42 -54.93 -5.59
C ILE A 477 60.29 -55.91 -6.76
N ALA A 478 59.10 -56.47 -6.97
CA ALA A 478 58.86 -57.42 -8.06
C ALA A 478 59.10 -56.76 -9.43
N GLY A 479 59.37 -57.57 -10.46
CA GLY A 479 59.57 -57.07 -11.81
C GLY A 479 58.39 -56.24 -12.31
N GLY A 480 58.67 -55.08 -12.91
CA GLY A 480 57.69 -54.09 -13.35
C GLY A 480 56.99 -53.30 -12.23
N GLN A 481 57.27 -53.58 -10.95
CA GLN A 481 56.64 -52.89 -9.82
C GLN A 481 57.49 -51.74 -9.29
N SER A 482 56.89 -50.90 -8.46
CA SER A 482 57.59 -49.80 -7.77
C SER A 482 57.27 -49.81 -6.27
N ASP A 483 58.15 -49.23 -5.46
CA ASP A 483 57.84 -48.82 -4.09
C ASP A 483 58.28 -47.36 -3.86
N THR A 484 57.77 -46.75 -2.80
CA THR A 484 58.13 -45.38 -2.41
C THR A 484 58.79 -45.34 -1.04
N PHE A 485 59.73 -44.41 -0.86
CA PHE A 485 60.22 -44.01 0.46
C PHE A 485 60.00 -42.51 0.66
N ILE A 486 59.88 -42.09 1.93
CA ILE A 486 59.57 -40.70 2.29
C ILE A 486 60.63 -40.18 3.23
N ILE A 487 61.24 -39.04 2.87
CA ILE A 487 62.19 -38.31 3.70
C ILE A 487 61.51 -37.03 4.21
N ARG A 488 61.73 -36.67 5.48
CA ARG A 488 61.16 -35.49 6.15
C ARG A 488 62.24 -34.66 6.83
N MET A 489 62.26 -33.35 6.58
CA MET A 489 63.18 -32.42 7.24
C MET A 489 62.78 -32.16 8.70
N THR A 490 63.74 -32.03 9.61
CA THR A 490 63.46 -31.71 11.02
C THR A 490 63.43 -30.21 11.30
N THR A 491 62.34 -29.72 11.91
CA THR A 491 62.11 -28.30 12.25
C THR A 491 62.43 -27.97 13.72
N SER A 492 62.87 -28.95 14.51
CA SER A 492 63.18 -28.82 15.94
C SER A 492 64.54 -28.18 16.25
N SER A 493 65.22 -27.65 15.24
CA SER A 493 66.45 -26.87 15.40
C SER A 493 66.58 -25.88 14.24
N ALA A 494 66.70 -24.59 14.55
CA ALA A 494 66.94 -23.54 13.56
C ALA A 494 68.26 -23.77 12.79
N GLY A 495 68.36 -23.23 11.58
CA GLY A 495 69.55 -23.29 10.70
C GLY A 495 69.39 -24.17 9.45
N GLU A 496 70.39 -24.13 8.58
CA GLU A 496 70.45 -24.93 7.33
C GLU A 496 70.66 -26.44 7.61
N LYS A 497 70.03 -27.28 6.79
CA LYS A 497 70.10 -28.75 6.81
C LYS A 497 70.63 -29.23 5.45
N ASN A 498 71.72 -30.01 5.43
CA ASN A 498 72.29 -30.62 4.23
C ASN A 498 72.63 -32.09 4.50
N ALA A 499 72.27 -33.01 3.60
CA ALA A 499 72.50 -34.45 3.77
C ALA A 499 72.51 -35.22 2.43
N THR A 500 72.96 -36.48 2.45
CA THR A 500 72.91 -37.42 1.32
C THR A 500 71.98 -38.58 1.63
N VAL A 501 71.14 -38.96 0.67
CA VAL A 501 70.32 -40.17 0.67
C VAL A 501 71.05 -41.30 -0.05
N SER A 502 71.08 -42.52 0.50
CA SER A 502 71.74 -43.68 -0.13
C SER A 502 71.06 -45.00 0.21
N PHE A 503 71.04 -45.97 -0.72
CA PHE A 503 70.61 -47.37 -0.48
C PHE A 503 71.30 -48.37 -1.42
N TYR A 504 71.36 -49.65 -1.06
CA TYR A 504 71.88 -50.72 -1.91
C TYR A 504 70.78 -51.39 -2.72
N SER A 505 71.11 -51.85 -3.94
CA SER A 505 70.21 -52.62 -4.79
C SER A 505 70.89 -53.87 -5.37
N THR A 506 70.12 -54.83 -5.88
CA THR A 506 70.64 -55.98 -6.66
C THR A 506 70.65 -55.71 -8.16
N ASP A 507 70.48 -54.46 -8.56
CA ASP A 507 70.84 -54.05 -9.89
C ASP A 507 72.37 -54.10 -10.04
N GLU A 508 72.87 -54.66 -11.13
CA GLU A 508 74.30 -54.92 -11.27
C GLU A 508 75.11 -53.63 -11.50
N ASP A 509 74.54 -52.64 -12.19
CA ASP A 509 75.14 -51.33 -12.45
C ASP A 509 74.81 -50.27 -11.38
N GLU A 510 73.64 -50.32 -10.73
CA GLU A 510 73.25 -49.41 -9.64
C GLU A 510 73.24 -50.07 -8.25
N SER A 511 74.30 -50.84 -7.95
CA SER A 511 74.39 -51.61 -6.70
C SER A 511 74.40 -50.75 -5.41
N ASN A 512 74.79 -49.47 -5.48
CA ASN A 512 74.72 -48.49 -4.39
C ASN A 512 74.25 -47.12 -4.89
N PHE A 513 72.95 -46.88 -4.84
CA PHE A 513 72.33 -45.66 -5.36
C PHE A 513 72.33 -44.52 -4.33
N ASN A 514 72.74 -43.31 -4.71
CA ASN A 514 72.77 -42.15 -3.81
C ASN A 514 72.55 -40.76 -4.48
N PHE A 515 72.09 -39.76 -3.70
CA PHE A 515 71.86 -38.36 -4.12
C PHE A 515 71.74 -37.38 -2.91
N ASP A 516 71.97 -36.08 -3.11
CA ASP A 516 71.94 -35.05 -2.05
C ASP A 516 70.57 -34.36 -1.80
N ILE A 517 70.35 -33.82 -0.60
CA ILE A 517 69.15 -33.09 -0.13
C ILE A 517 69.47 -31.88 0.79
N THR A 518 68.63 -30.82 0.78
CA THR A 518 68.84 -29.55 1.55
C THR A 518 67.54 -28.87 2.08
N GLY A 519 67.64 -27.89 2.99
CA GLY A 519 66.53 -27.01 3.49
C GLY A 519 66.92 -26.10 4.69
N SER A 520 66.04 -25.19 5.16
CA SER A 520 66.36 -24.25 6.28
C SER A 520 65.22 -23.99 7.30
N VAL A 521 65.57 -23.60 8.54
CA VAL A 521 64.62 -23.33 9.65
C VAL A 521 64.89 -21.98 10.36
N THR A 522 63.89 -21.08 10.44
CA THR A 522 63.95 -19.72 11.07
C THR A 522 63.48 -19.69 12.54
N ALA A 523 64.02 -18.83 13.42
CA ALA A 523 63.71 -18.77 14.86
C ALA A 523 62.66 -17.68 15.23
N PRO A 524 61.85 -17.84 16.31
CA PRO A 524 60.86 -16.84 16.75
C PRO A 524 61.49 -15.56 17.34
N PRO A 525 60.75 -14.42 17.40
CA PRO A 525 61.20 -13.15 18.00
C PRO A 525 61.48 -13.26 19.51
N ASP A 526 62.55 -12.62 19.98
CA ASP A 526 62.95 -12.62 21.39
C ASP A 526 62.25 -11.48 22.14
N GLY A 527 61.34 -11.79 23.09
CA GLY A 527 60.56 -10.77 23.84
C GLY A 527 59.07 -11.10 23.99
N ILE A 528 58.26 -10.12 24.41
CA ILE A 528 56.79 -10.14 24.24
C ILE A 528 56.49 -9.60 22.83
N ASP A 529 55.48 -10.14 22.16
CA ASP A 529 55.04 -9.66 20.84
C ASP A 529 53.53 -9.90 20.72
N LEU A 530 52.72 -8.90 21.02
CA LEU A 530 51.28 -8.99 20.91
C LEU A 530 50.84 -8.79 19.47
N SER A 531 49.74 -9.45 19.13
CA SER A 531 49.05 -9.17 17.89
C SER A 531 47.56 -9.38 18.09
N VAL A 532 46.75 -8.68 17.30
CA VAL A 532 45.29 -8.78 17.35
C VAL A 532 44.70 -9.30 16.05
N ALA A 533 43.61 -10.05 16.14
CA ALA A 533 42.81 -10.49 15.01
C ALA A 533 41.31 -10.49 15.36
N TRP A 534 40.44 -10.39 14.36
CA TRP A 534 38.99 -10.56 14.56
C TRP A 534 38.67 -12.04 14.80
N ALA A 535 38.02 -12.35 15.92
CA ALA A 535 37.65 -13.73 16.28
C ALA A 535 36.33 -14.17 15.65
N ASP A 536 35.48 -13.21 15.29
CA ASP A 536 34.24 -13.39 14.53
C ASP A 536 34.00 -12.15 13.67
N GLN A 537 33.15 -12.27 12.65
CA GLN A 537 32.73 -11.13 11.84
C GLN A 537 31.86 -10.17 12.67
N ALA A 538 32.09 -8.87 12.52
CA ALA A 538 31.27 -7.86 13.18
C ALA A 538 29.84 -7.87 12.63
N ASP A 539 28.87 -7.38 13.41
CA ASP A 539 27.51 -7.21 12.93
C ASP A 539 27.51 -6.36 11.64
N ALA A 540 26.74 -6.78 10.65
CA ALA A 540 26.65 -6.09 9.37
C ALA A 540 26.07 -4.66 9.49
N PHE A 541 25.35 -4.37 10.58
CA PHE A 541 24.84 -3.04 10.85
C PHE A 541 24.89 -2.68 12.34
N PHE A 542 25.07 -1.40 12.62
CA PHE A 542 24.96 -0.81 13.95
C PHE A 542 23.97 0.36 13.95
N THR A 543 23.39 0.62 15.12
CA THR A 543 22.43 1.72 15.33
C THR A 543 22.83 2.54 16.55
N PRO A 544 22.90 3.88 16.43
CA PRO A 544 23.12 4.77 17.57
C PRO A 544 22.20 4.49 18.76
N GLY A 545 22.78 4.37 19.95
CA GLY A 545 22.07 4.08 21.20
C GLY A 545 21.82 2.60 21.50
N LYS A 546 22.25 1.67 20.63
CA LYS A 546 22.25 0.22 20.88
C LYS A 546 23.66 -0.26 21.25
N LYS A 547 23.77 -1.03 22.33
CA LYS A 547 25.01 -1.73 22.70
C LYS A 547 25.19 -2.98 21.86
N SER A 548 26.33 -3.10 21.19
CA SER A 548 26.75 -4.31 20.47
C SER A 548 28.04 -4.88 21.07
N LYS A 549 28.33 -6.14 20.78
CA LYS A 549 29.55 -6.83 21.24
C LYS A 549 30.33 -7.31 20.03
N VAL A 550 31.62 -7.04 20.03
CA VAL A 550 32.56 -7.60 19.06
C VAL A 550 33.60 -8.47 19.76
N MET A 551 34.15 -9.45 19.05
CA MET A 551 35.07 -10.45 19.58
C MET A 551 36.42 -10.35 18.86
N VAL A 552 37.51 -10.22 19.62
CA VAL A 552 38.88 -10.15 19.09
C VAL A 552 39.78 -11.16 19.78
N ASP A 553 40.70 -11.75 19.03
CA ASP A 553 41.75 -12.63 19.54
C ASP A 553 43.03 -11.82 19.76
N VAL A 554 43.62 -11.97 20.95
CA VAL A 554 44.94 -11.41 21.28
C VAL A 554 45.91 -12.56 21.46
N THR A 555 47.02 -12.52 20.73
CA THR A 555 48.09 -13.53 20.72
C THR A 555 49.38 -12.93 21.26
N ASN A 556 50.25 -13.74 21.86
CA ASN A 556 51.64 -13.38 22.13
C ASN A 556 52.59 -14.24 21.27
N ASN A 557 53.12 -13.70 20.17
CA ASN A 557 54.01 -14.38 19.22
C ASN A 557 55.48 -14.45 19.70
N GLY A 558 55.78 -13.84 20.85
CA GLY A 558 57.14 -13.75 21.41
C GLY A 558 57.45 -14.84 22.43
N THR A 559 58.74 -15.09 22.65
CA THR A 559 59.22 -16.15 23.57
C THR A 559 58.99 -15.86 25.06
N THR A 560 58.75 -14.60 25.44
CA THR A 560 58.54 -14.18 26.84
C THR A 560 57.06 -14.19 27.18
N THR A 561 56.68 -14.78 28.32
CA THR A 561 55.28 -14.76 28.78
C THR A 561 54.84 -13.35 29.16
N MET A 562 53.82 -12.82 28.48
CA MET A 562 53.15 -11.57 28.86
C MET A 562 52.17 -11.82 30.01
N SER A 563 52.19 -10.98 31.06
CA SER A 563 51.27 -11.03 32.20
C SER A 563 50.94 -9.64 32.74
N ASP A 564 50.27 -8.82 31.93
CA ASP A 564 49.87 -7.46 32.29
C ASP A 564 48.41 -7.13 31.92
N SER A 565 47.97 -5.91 32.22
CA SER A 565 46.69 -5.35 31.78
C SER A 565 46.80 -4.95 30.32
N VAL A 566 46.07 -5.64 29.46
CA VAL A 566 46.02 -5.37 28.02
C VAL A 566 44.76 -4.58 27.72
N THR A 567 44.92 -3.45 27.05
CA THR A 567 43.81 -2.64 26.53
C THR A 567 43.59 -2.98 25.07
N VAL A 568 42.32 -3.11 24.69
CA VAL A 568 41.88 -3.18 23.29
C VAL A 568 40.91 -2.03 23.04
N ASN A 569 41.22 -1.21 22.05
CA ASN A 569 40.31 -0.20 21.53
C ASN A 569 39.68 -0.69 20.22
N ILE A 570 38.38 -0.42 20.06
CA ILE A 570 37.65 -0.62 18.82
C ILE A 570 37.33 0.74 18.23
N TYR A 571 37.80 0.99 17.01
CA TYR A 571 37.55 2.21 16.27
C TYR A 571 36.70 1.95 15.03
N GLY A 572 35.94 2.96 14.59
CA GLY A 572 35.27 2.99 13.29
C GLY A 572 35.91 4.04 12.40
N ASN A 573 36.16 3.73 11.13
CA ASN A 573 36.64 4.68 10.11
C ASN A 573 35.98 4.39 8.75
N THR A 574 35.68 5.41 7.95
CA THR A 574 35.17 5.23 6.58
C THR A 574 36.28 4.85 5.59
N SER A 575 37.55 5.00 5.97
CA SER A 575 38.70 4.46 5.25
C SER A 575 39.18 3.13 5.85
N ASN A 576 39.86 2.31 5.05
CA ASN A 576 40.49 1.07 5.50
C ASN A 576 41.90 1.29 6.09
N THR A 577 42.23 2.52 6.49
CA THR A 577 43.50 2.89 7.11
C THR A 577 43.29 3.63 8.43
N LEU A 578 44.22 3.48 9.37
CA LEU A 578 44.29 4.36 10.54
C LEU A 578 44.98 5.67 10.10
N ASP A 579 44.20 6.70 9.78
CA ASP A 579 44.62 8.00 9.25
C ASP A 579 44.44 9.18 10.23
N GLY A 580 43.98 8.91 11.46
CA GLY A 580 43.71 9.89 12.52
C GLY A 580 42.28 10.43 12.54
N ASN A 581 41.40 9.96 11.63
CA ASN A 581 39.98 10.33 11.60
C ASN A 581 39.08 9.27 12.24
N GLU A 582 39.64 8.30 12.96
CA GLU A 582 38.87 7.20 13.53
C GLU A 582 38.06 7.64 14.75
N ILE A 583 36.88 7.05 14.89
CA ILE A 583 35.98 7.28 16.02
C ILE A 583 36.12 6.13 17.00
N LEU A 584 36.46 6.42 18.27
CA LEU A 584 36.52 5.39 19.31
C LEU A 584 35.10 4.90 19.65
N LEU A 585 34.81 3.62 19.36
CA LEU A 585 33.48 3.02 19.56
C LEU A 585 33.37 2.23 20.87
N GLY A 586 34.50 1.75 21.39
CA GLY A 586 34.54 1.02 22.66
C GLY A 586 35.94 0.62 23.08
N THR A 587 36.10 0.41 24.39
CA THR A 587 37.37 0.00 25.01
C THR A 587 37.14 -1.17 25.94
N ALA A 588 38.06 -2.14 25.95
CA ALA A 588 38.13 -3.18 26.97
C ALA A 588 39.55 -3.32 27.50
N THR A 589 39.72 -3.17 28.81
CA THR A 589 40.98 -3.46 29.51
C THR A 589 40.81 -4.69 30.37
N LYS A 590 41.67 -5.70 30.19
CA LYS A 590 41.67 -6.92 30.99
C LYS A 590 43.09 -7.34 31.33
N LYS A 591 43.28 -7.86 32.55
CA LYS A 591 44.52 -8.53 32.90
C LYS A 591 44.61 -9.87 32.18
N LEU A 592 45.60 -10.03 31.31
CA LEU A 592 45.86 -11.24 30.54
C LEU A 592 47.13 -11.93 31.03
N THR A 593 47.26 -13.21 30.71
CA THR A 593 48.52 -13.95 30.88
C THR A 593 48.63 -14.90 29.70
N LEU A 594 49.51 -14.55 28.75
CA LEU A 594 49.72 -15.24 27.49
C LEU A 594 51.15 -15.75 27.44
N LYS A 595 51.32 -17.07 27.46
CA LYS A 595 52.60 -17.71 27.12
C LYS A 595 52.91 -17.51 25.63
N SER A 596 54.12 -17.85 25.22
CA SER A 596 54.49 -17.95 23.80
C SER A 596 53.40 -18.69 23.02
N ASP A 597 52.96 -18.08 21.92
CA ASP A 597 51.95 -18.52 20.96
C ASP A 597 50.54 -18.74 21.55
N GLN A 598 50.28 -18.24 22.76
CA GLN A 598 48.98 -18.40 23.39
C GLN A 598 48.01 -17.31 22.92
N ILE A 599 46.82 -17.74 22.49
CA ILE A 599 45.71 -16.88 22.06
C ILE A 599 44.65 -16.76 23.16
N LYS A 600 44.03 -15.58 23.29
CA LYS A 600 42.84 -15.36 24.11
C LYS A 600 41.82 -14.47 23.42
N THR A 601 40.60 -14.99 23.27
CA THR A 601 39.44 -14.23 22.78
C THR A 601 38.89 -13.28 23.84
N ASN A 602 38.65 -12.03 23.45
CA ASN A 602 38.16 -10.94 24.28
C ASN A 602 36.92 -10.30 23.66
N SER A 603 35.91 -10.04 24.50
CA SER A 603 34.73 -9.28 24.11
C SER A 603 34.89 -7.80 24.43
N VAL A 604 34.61 -6.94 23.45
CA VAL A 604 34.49 -5.49 23.61
C VAL A 604 33.05 -5.07 23.36
N VAL A 605 32.48 -4.30 24.28
CA VAL A 605 31.15 -3.70 24.08
C VAL A 605 31.35 -2.38 23.38
N ILE A 606 30.72 -2.20 22.23
CA ILE A 606 30.66 -0.94 21.50
C ILE A 606 29.29 -0.30 21.68
N GLU A 607 29.28 1.02 21.89
CA GLU A 607 28.07 1.83 22.01
C GLU A 607 28.24 3.04 21.10
N LEU A 608 27.54 3.04 19.97
CA LEU A 608 27.55 4.19 19.07
C LEU A 608 26.83 5.35 19.74
N ASP A 609 27.51 6.50 19.82
CA ASP A 609 26.89 7.74 20.26
C ASP A 609 25.97 8.32 19.18
N SER A 610 25.18 9.32 19.57
CA SER A 610 24.18 9.97 18.71
C SER A 610 24.76 10.94 17.67
N SER A 611 26.07 11.20 17.70
CA SER A 611 26.78 12.10 16.78
C SER A 611 27.45 11.37 15.61
N ILE A 612 27.48 10.04 15.62
CA ILE A 612 28.04 9.24 14.52
C ILE A 612 27.08 9.30 13.33
N ALA A 613 27.58 9.88 12.23
CA ALA A 613 26.86 10.01 10.97
C ALA A 613 26.61 8.63 10.33
N PRO A 614 25.48 8.45 9.63
CA PRO A 614 25.17 7.21 8.93
C PRO A 614 26.09 7.06 7.71
N ASP A 615 26.89 6.00 7.68
CA ASP A 615 27.81 5.63 6.59
C ASP A 615 28.29 4.18 6.79
N ASP A 616 29.10 3.68 5.86
CA ASP A 616 29.79 2.39 5.97
C ASP A 616 31.17 2.56 6.64
N TYR A 617 31.37 1.91 7.78
CA TYR A 617 32.60 2.01 8.56
C TYR A 617 33.38 0.69 8.57
N TYR A 618 34.67 0.73 8.28
CA TYR A 618 35.62 -0.29 8.69
C TYR A 618 35.80 -0.26 10.20
N LEU A 619 35.85 -1.44 10.82
CA LEU A 619 36.20 -1.56 12.23
C LEU A 619 37.68 -1.89 12.38
N PHE A 620 38.34 -1.22 13.32
CA PHE A 620 39.71 -1.51 13.72
C PHE A 620 39.73 -2.00 15.16
N ALA A 621 40.41 -3.11 15.38
CA ALA A 621 40.83 -3.53 16.71
C ALA A 621 42.30 -3.17 16.89
N VAL A 622 42.62 -2.41 17.92
CA VAL A 622 44.01 -2.06 18.28
C VAL A 622 44.27 -2.56 19.68
N VAL A 623 45.20 -3.51 19.81
CA VAL A 623 45.70 -4.00 21.10
C VAL A 623 46.87 -3.14 21.54
N ASP A 624 46.95 -2.89 22.85
CA ASP A 624 47.92 -1.96 23.47
C ASP A 624 48.10 -0.63 22.71
N PRO A 625 47.01 0.13 22.45
CA PRO A 625 47.06 1.34 21.62
C PRO A 625 47.95 2.47 22.16
N ASP A 626 48.35 2.38 23.43
CA ASP A 626 49.22 3.35 24.10
C ASP A 626 50.68 2.87 24.16
N ASN A 627 51.01 1.71 23.57
CA ASN A 627 52.31 1.02 23.59
C ASN A 627 52.90 0.96 25.00
N THR A 628 52.09 0.51 25.95
CA THR A 628 52.47 0.45 27.38
C THR A 628 53.21 -0.83 27.75
N ILE A 629 53.09 -1.86 26.92
CA ILE A 629 53.80 -3.13 27.00
C ILE A 629 55.01 -3.02 26.04
N ASP A 630 56.20 -3.43 26.50
CA ASP A 630 57.41 -3.39 25.67
C ASP A 630 57.42 -4.63 24.75
N GLU A 631 57.19 -4.40 23.47
CA GLU A 631 57.00 -5.43 22.46
C GLU A 631 58.15 -5.47 21.44
N SER A 632 58.42 -6.66 20.92
CA SER A 632 59.46 -6.83 19.89
C SER A 632 59.03 -6.37 18.50
N ASN A 633 57.72 -6.23 18.28
CA ASN A 633 57.10 -5.71 17.07
C ASN A 633 55.83 -4.94 17.45
N GLU A 634 55.73 -3.69 17.02
CA GLU A 634 54.56 -2.83 17.29
C GLU A 634 53.63 -2.72 16.06
N ASP A 635 54.10 -3.18 14.89
CA ASP A 635 53.40 -2.99 13.62
C ASP A 635 52.23 -4.00 13.42
N ASN A 636 52.12 -5.01 14.28
CA ASN A 636 51.09 -6.07 14.26
C ASN A 636 50.00 -5.88 15.35
N ASN A 637 49.99 -4.72 16.02
CA ASN A 637 49.03 -4.40 17.08
C ASN A 637 47.65 -3.93 16.58
N ALA A 638 47.45 -3.81 15.27
CA ALA A 638 46.17 -3.41 14.68
C ALA A 638 45.64 -4.44 13.66
N ALA A 639 44.32 -4.66 13.69
CA ALA A 639 43.60 -5.45 12.69
C ALA A 639 42.36 -4.70 12.18
N VAL A 640 42.17 -4.69 10.86
CA VAL A 640 41.00 -4.09 10.19
C VAL A 640 40.00 -5.17 9.77
N SER A 641 38.71 -4.86 9.82
CA SER A 641 37.66 -5.74 9.31
C SER A 641 37.78 -5.90 7.79
N SER A 642 37.47 -7.08 7.27
CA SER A 642 37.52 -7.35 5.81
C SER A 642 36.41 -6.66 5.02
N THR A 643 35.34 -6.26 5.70
CA THR A 643 34.16 -5.55 5.16
C THR A 643 33.80 -4.38 6.06
N THR A 644 33.05 -3.43 5.52
CA THR A 644 32.42 -2.37 6.31
C THR A 644 31.19 -2.87 7.07
N SER A 645 30.83 -2.18 8.13
CA SER A 645 29.55 -2.29 8.83
C SER A 645 28.74 -1.02 8.61
N GLU A 646 27.47 -1.17 8.23
CA GLU A 646 26.56 -0.03 7.97
C GLU A 646 26.16 0.61 9.32
N VAL A 647 26.44 1.90 9.50
CA VAL A 647 25.80 2.69 10.54
C VAL A 647 24.54 3.31 9.96
N ALA A 648 23.38 2.84 10.42
CA ALA A 648 22.10 3.31 9.92
C ALA A 648 21.23 3.87 11.04
N TRP A 649 20.62 5.03 10.81
CA TRP A 649 19.65 5.64 11.71
C TRP A 649 18.27 4.97 11.56
N LYS A 650 18.20 3.69 11.91
CA LYS A 650 17.01 2.83 11.80
C LYS A 650 16.51 2.38 13.17
N PHE A 651 15.20 2.22 13.34
CA PHE A 651 14.55 1.75 14.57
C PHE A 651 13.40 0.77 14.26
N GLY A 652 12.91 0.05 15.27
CA GLY A 652 11.89 -0.99 15.09
C GLY A 652 12.46 -2.37 14.84
N ASP A 653 11.75 -3.20 14.05
CA ASP A 653 12.19 -4.54 13.68
C ASP A 653 13.09 -4.50 12.44
N LEU A 654 14.38 -4.76 12.65
CA LEU A 654 15.40 -4.72 11.60
C LEU A 654 15.71 -6.14 11.06
N GLY A 655 14.73 -7.05 11.10
CA GLY A 655 14.82 -8.39 10.51
C GLY A 655 15.23 -9.53 11.46
N ASN A 656 15.48 -9.23 12.74
CA ASN A 656 15.86 -10.23 13.76
C ASN A 656 14.79 -10.46 14.84
N GLY A 657 13.60 -9.86 14.69
CA GLY A 657 12.49 -9.97 15.64
C GLY A 657 12.64 -9.11 16.90
N LYS A 658 13.84 -8.60 17.20
CA LYS A 658 14.10 -7.68 18.32
C LYS A 658 13.88 -6.24 17.88
N LYS A 659 13.27 -5.44 18.76
CA LYS A 659 12.96 -4.04 18.49
C LYS A 659 14.12 -3.16 18.92
N THR A 660 14.71 -2.46 17.96
CA THR A 660 15.83 -1.54 18.15
C THR A 660 15.28 -0.14 18.42
N LEU A 661 15.80 0.53 19.45
CA LEU A 661 15.57 1.95 19.67
C LEU A 661 16.69 2.73 19.00
N LEU A 662 16.35 3.88 18.43
CA LEU A 662 17.31 4.86 17.92
C LEU A 662 17.33 6.07 18.84
N LYS A 663 18.54 6.54 19.17
CA LYS A 663 18.74 7.78 19.92
C LYS A 663 19.63 8.71 19.11
N LEU A 664 19.10 9.88 18.78
CA LEU A 664 19.82 10.94 18.08
C LEU A 664 19.80 12.22 18.92
N THR A 665 20.74 13.11 18.66
CA THR A 665 20.79 14.44 19.28
C THR A 665 20.77 15.45 18.15
N ASP A 666 19.79 16.33 18.15
CA ASP A 666 19.69 17.38 17.13
C ASP A 666 20.67 18.54 17.44
N SER A 667 20.64 19.55 16.57
CA SER A 667 21.57 20.67 16.60
C SER A 667 21.50 21.54 17.86
N ASP A 668 20.37 21.54 18.57
CA ASP A 668 20.18 22.33 19.79
C ASP A 668 20.56 21.54 21.07
N GLY A 669 20.88 20.24 20.91
CA GLY A 669 21.25 19.34 21.99
C GLY A 669 20.07 18.54 22.56
N THR A 670 18.90 18.56 21.93
CA THR A 670 17.75 17.75 22.32
C THR A 670 18.00 16.29 21.96
N LEU A 671 17.93 15.42 22.97
CA LEU A 671 18.03 13.98 22.78
C LEU A 671 16.67 13.42 22.36
N VAL A 672 16.60 12.91 21.14
CA VAL A 672 15.41 12.34 20.52
C VAL A 672 15.50 10.82 20.54
N THR A 673 14.51 10.17 21.12
CA THR A 673 14.38 8.71 21.15
C THR A 673 13.25 8.28 20.23
N PHE A 674 13.59 7.57 19.16
CA PHE A 674 12.64 6.96 18.24
C PHE A 674 12.42 5.50 18.62
N ASN A 675 11.15 5.13 18.82
CA ASN A 675 10.77 3.78 19.19
C ASN A 675 9.58 3.32 18.36
N LEU A 676 9.70 2.12 17.79
CA LEU A 676 8.62 1.45 17.09
C LEU A 676 8.38 0.08 17.75
N THR A 677 7.15 -0.10 18.25
CA THR A 677 6.66 -1.38 18.78
C THR A 677 5.71 -2.02 17.78
N GLY A 678 5.62 -3.35 17.73
CA GLY A 678 4.91 -4.08 16.67
C GLY A 678 5.78 -4.29 15.42
N ASN A 679 5.18 -4.62 14.28
CA ASN A 679 5.91 -4.89 13.04
C ASN A 679 6.39 -3.60 12.36
N GLY A 680 7.41 -3.72 11.52
CA GLY A 680 7.91 -2.64 10.69
C GLY A 680 9.17 -1.99 11.25
N CYS A 681 9.75 -1.12 10.43
CA CYS A 681 10.93 -0.36 10.75
C CYS A 681 10.69 1.12 10.42
N GLY A 682 11.38 1.99 11.14
CA GLY A 682 11.48 3.40 10.82
C GLY A 682 12.93 3.74 10.51
N GLN A 683 13.15 4.68 9.62
CA GLN A 683 14.45 5.22 9.26
C GLN A 683 14.40 6.74 9.35
N ILE A 684 15.43 7.34 9.94
CA ILE A 684 15.68 8.77 9.93
C ILE A 684 16.72 9.06 8.85
N ILE A 685 16.47 10.10 8.07
CA ILE A 685 17.31 10.56 6.98
C ILE A 685 17.68 12.01 7.31
N GLU A 686 18.98 12.29 7.39
CA GLU A 686 19.46 13.67 7.50
C GLU A 686 19.40 14.34 6.13
N ASN A 687 18.73 15.49 6.07
CA ASN A 687 18.68 16.31 4.87
C ASN A 687 19.93 17.20 4.78
N ASN A 688 20.23 17.71 3.58
CA ASN A 688 21.39 18.58 3.33
C ASN A 688 21.37 19.89 4.15
N ASP A 689 20.20 20.30 4.64
CA ASP A 689 20.00 21.47 5.50
C ASP A 689 20.12 21.16 7.00
N GLY A 690 20.37 19.90 7.36
CA GLY A 690 20.48 19.42 8.74
C GLY A 690 19.14 19.06 9.40
N THR A 691 18.01 19.26 8.72
CA THR A 691 16.70 18.76 9.18
C THR A 691 16.60 17.26 9.01
N TRP A 692 15.67 16.63 9.71
CA TRP A 692 15.47 15.18 9.61
C TRP A 692 14.15 14.85 8.90
N SER A 693 14.19 13.88 8.00
CA SER A 693 13.01 13.24 7.42
C SER A 693 12.90 11.81 7.91
N MET A 694 11.69 11.26 7.92
CA MET A 694 11.44 9.92 8.43
C MET A 694 10.63 9.09 7.45
N LEU A 695 11.10 7.86 7.23
CA LEU A 695 10.42 6.84 6.45
C LEU A 695 10.03 5.67 7.36
N VAL A 696 8.79 5.22 7.27
CA VAL A 696 8.24 4.11 8.06
C VAL A 696 7.64 3.08 7.13
N THR A 697 8.06 1.82 7.21
CA THR A 697 7.58 0.75 6.32
C THR A 697 7.29 -0.55 7.07
N GLY A 698 6.50 -1.44 6.44
CA GLY A 698 6.22 -2.79 6.95
C GLY A 698 5.39 -2.83 8.23
N THR A 699 4.65 -1.74 8.55
CA THR A 699 3.83 -1.67 9.75
C THR A 699 2.47 -2.34 9.56
N ASN A 700 1.86 -2.73 10.68
CA ASN A 700 0.47 -3.19 10.70
C ASN A 700 -0.32 -2.50 11.82
N LYS A 701 -1.62 -2.84 11.97
CA LYS A 701 -2.51 -2.24 12.98
C LYS A 701 -2.01 -2.35 14.43
N SER A 702 -1.12 -3.30 14.74
CA SER A 702 -0.52 -3.42 16.07
C SER A 702 0.70 -2.52 16.28
N SER A 703 1.27 -2.00 15.19
CA SER A 703 2.45 -1.15 15.20
C SER A 703 2.16 0.23 15.79
N LYS A 704 3.08 0.71 16.63
CA LYS A 704 3.01 2.02 17.27
C LYS A 704 4.37 2.67 17.32
N ILE A 705 4.43 3.90 16.82
CA ILE A 705 5.59 4.77 16.93
C ILE A 705 5.42 5.71 18.12
N ALA A 706 6.48 5.85 18.91
CA ALA A 706 6.59 6.83 19.98
C ALA A 706 7.92 7.57 19.83
N ILE A 707 7.85 8.90 19.69
CA ILE A 707 9.01 9.79 19.62
C ILE A 707 9.00 10.65 20.87
N ASN A 708 10.11 10.63 21.61
CA ASN A 708 10.27 11.38 22.85
C ASN A 708 11.53 12.24 22.75
N ALA A 709 11.38 13.54 22.99
CA ALA A 709 12.47 14.52 23.00
C ALA A 709 12.73 15.00 24.44
N LYS A 710 14.01 15.16 24.81
CA LYS A 710 14.42 15.63 26.13
C LYS A 710 15.78 16.34 26.09
N GLY A 711 15.90 17.47 26.79
CA GLY A 711 17.06 18.34 26.64
C GLY A 711 16.72 19.47 25.65
N GLY A 712 17.67 20.38 25.39
CA GLY A 712 17.44 21.54 24.51
C GLY A 712 16.09 22.23 24.76
N ASP A 713 15.33 22.43 23.69
CA ASP A 713 13.95 22.92 23.71
C ASP A 713 12.89 21.81 23.95
N ASN A 714 13.28 20.54 23.89
CA ASN A 714 12.45 19.33 24.01
C ASN A 714 11.48 19.12 22.82
N ILE A 715 11.81 19.64 21.66
CA ILE A 715 11.12 19.44 20.38
C ILE A 715 12.10 18.72 19.44
N VAL A 716 11.56 18.00 18.47
CA VAL A 716 12.31 17.60 17.28
C VAL A 716 11.54 18.09 16.07
N GLU A 717 12.24 18.80 15.20
CA GLU A 717 11.70 19.28 13.93
C GLU A 717 11.94 18.22 12.85
N LEU A 718 10.87 17.76 12.20
CA LEU A 718 10.95 16.89 11.04
C LEU A 718 10.42 17.62 9.79
N ARG A 719 11.07 17.40 8.65
CA ARG A 719 10.64 17.99 7.38
C ARG A 719 9.62 17.09 6.67
N ASP A 720 10.02 15.86 6.34
CA ASP A 720 9.13 14.91 5.68
C ASP A 720 8.84 13.71 6.59
N ILE A 721 7.59 13.25 6.60
CA ILE A 721 7.22 11.97 7.20
C ILE A 721 6.47 11.15 6.15
N THR A 722 7.03 10.01 5.77
CA THR A 722 6.35 9.04 4.90
C THR A 722 6.06 7.76 5.68
N ILE A 723 4.78 7.37 5.71
CA ILE A 723 4.30 6.11 6.30
C ILE A 723 3.79 5.24 5.17
N GLY A 724 4.62 4.25 4.82
CA GLY A 724 4.47 3.30 3.74
C GLY A 724 5.45 3.55 2.59
N ASP A 725 5.19 2.98 1.43
CA ASP A 725 6.02 3.03 0.23
C ASP A 725 5.28 3.70 -0.92
N LEU A 726 5.77 4.86 -1.34
CA LEU A 726 5.20 5.65 -2.44
C LEU A 726 5.40 5.03 -3.82
N ASN A 727 6.28 4.04 -3.94
CA ASN A 727 6.59 3.37 -5.21
C ASN A 727 5.88 2.02 -5.35
N ASP A 728 5.07 1.64 -4.36
CA ASP A 728 4.32 0.38 -4.35
C ASP A 728 2.83 0.65 -4.21
N ASP A 729 2.10 0.63 -5.34
CA ASP A 729 0.64 0.79 -5.35
C ASP A 729 -0.09 -0.35 -4.60
N SER A 730 0.59 -1.46 -4.30
CA SER A 730 0.06 -2.56 -3.50
C SER A 730 0.33 -2.40 -2.01
N ASP A 731 0.97 -1.29 -1.60
CA ASP A 731 1.33 -1.04 -0.21
C ASP A 731 0.10 -0.94 0.68
N GLN A 732 0.02 -1.90 1.61
CA GLN A 732 -1.03 -2.04 2.61
C GLN A 732 -0.56 -1.58 3.98
N THR A 733 0.35 -0.59 4.05
CA THR A 733 0.91 -0.10 5.30
C THR A 733 -0.21 0.43 6.22
N ILE A 734 -0.38 -0.25 7.36
CA ILE A 734 -1.32 0.16 8.39
C ILE A 734 -0.49 0.54 9.61
N LEU A 735 -0.69 1.72 10.18
CA LEU A 735 -0.07 2.14 11.42
C LEU A 735 -1.14 2.33 12.50
N GLY A 736 -1.06 1.55 13.58
CA GLY A 736 -2.01 1.65 14.69
C GLY A 736 -1.89 2.98 15.45
N GLN A 737 -0.69 3.53 15.58
CA GLN A 737 -0.48 4.83 16.22
C GLN A 737 0.84 5.48 15.82
N PHE A 738 0.80 6.78 15.55
CA PHE A 738 1.94 7.68 15.58
C PHE A 738 1.81 8.62 16.78
N ALA A 739 2.77 8.60 17.71
CA ALA A 739 2.77 9.43 18.91
C ALA A 739 4.06 10.26 19.02
N GLY A 740 4.00 11.48 18.50
CA GLY A 740 5.10 12.45 18.54
C GLY A 740 4.62 13.82 19.02
N LYS A 741 4.15 13.94 20.26
CA LYS A 741 3.69 15.24 20.77
C LYS A 741 4.79 16.32 20.76
N ASN A 742 6.04 15.89 20.86
CA ASN A 742 7.22 16.75 20.79
C ASN A 742 7.83 16.78 19.39
N VAL A 743 7.06 16.43 18.37
CA VAL A 743 7.50 16.41 16.97
C VAL A 743 6.74 17.50 16.26
N ASP A 744 7.46 18.51 15.83
CA ASP A 744 6.93 19.58 14.99
C ASP A 744 7.25 19.25 13.53
N LEU A 745 6.30 19.56 12.66
CA LEU A 745 6.49 19.49 11.22
C LEU A 745 6.64 20.90 10.69
N ASN A 746 7.71 21.13 9.93
CA ASN A 746 8.00 22.44 9.37
C ASN A 746 8.53 22.27 7.94
N GLY A 747 7.72 22.71 6.98
CA GLY A 747 7.94 22.42 5.57
C GLY A 747 7.60 20.97 5.19
N GLY A 748 7.93 20.61 3.95
CA GLY A 748 7.88 19.23 3.45
C GLY A 748 6.49 18.61 3.37
N ASP A 749 6.49 17.27 3.27
CA ASP A 749 5.27 16.48 3.13
C ASP A 749 5.08 15.47 4.28
N PHE A 750 3.85 15.37 4.78
CA PHE A 750 3.40 14.24 5.58
C PHE A 750 2.55 13.32 4.71
N THR A 751 3.04 12.14 4.36
CA THR A 751 2.32 11.22 3.47
C THR A 751 2.04 9.87 4.12
N VAL A 752 0.81 9.40 3.99
CA VAL A 752 0.37 8.05 4.39
C VAL A 752 -0.21 7.36 3.15
N THR A 753 0.47 6.33 2.66
CA THR A 753 0.05 5.56 1.47
C THR A 753 -1.07 4.57 1.82
N GLY A 754 -1.05 4.00 3.02
CA GLY A 754 -2.13 3.17 3.55
C GLY A 754 -2.98 3.90 4.60
N SER A 755 -3.05 3.38 5.84
CA SER A 755 -3.87 3.98 6.92
C SER A 755 -3.09 4.23 8.20
N VAL A 756 -3.46 5.29 8.92
CA VAL A 756 -3.02 5.53 10.30
C VAL A 756 -4.25 5.64 11.20
N SER A 757 -4.35 4.82 12.25
CA SER A 757 -5.54 4.87 13.11
C SER A 757 -5.52 6.07 14.05
N LYS A 758 -4.34 6.49 14.51
CA LYS A 758 -4.17 7.61 15.45
C LYS A 758 -2.88 8.37 15.19
N LEU A 759 -2.98 9.67 14.95
CA LEU A 759 -1.86 10.57 14.72
C LEU A 759 -1.82 11.63 15.84
N ILE A 760 -0.66 11.77 16.47
CA ILE A 760 -0.37 12.84 17.44
C ILE A 760 0.93 13.52 17.04
N LEU A 761 0.88 14.82 16.78
CA LEU A 761 2.03 15.69 16.52
C LEU A 761 1.94 16.96 17.37
N GLY A 762 3.03 17.74 17.41
CA GLY A 762 3.06 19.11 17.92
C GLY A 762 2.53 20.09 16.88
N ASP A 763 3.29 21.17 16.65
CA ASP A 763 2.95 22.21 15.68
C ASP A 763 3.25 21.72 14.25
N VAL A 764 2.45 22.18 13.27
CA VAL A 764 2.58 21.84 11.85
C VAL A 764 2.55 23.13 11.05
N THR A 765 3.61 23.39 10.29
CA THR A 765 3.80 24.65 9.54
C THR A 765 4.29 24.36 8.14
N ASP A 766 3.79 25.07 7.12
CA ASP A 766 4.25 24.98 5.73
C ASP A 766 4.22 23.53 5.16
N THR A 767 3.31 22.68 5.63
CA THR A 767 3.29 21.24 5.32
C THR A 767 2.05 20.84 4.53
N THR A 768 2.24 20.00 3.50
CA THR A 768 1.12 19.26 2.89
C THR A 768 0.98 17.88 3.55
N MET A 769 -0.19 17.59 4.11
CA MET A 769 -0.53 16.29 4.68
C MET A 769 -1.43 15.50 3.73
N THR A 770 -0.98 14.36 3.23
CA THR A 770 -1.72 13.49 2.32
C THR A 770 -2.05 12.14 2.95
N PHE A 771 -3.33 11.76 2.96
CA PHE A 771 -3.83 10.48 3.43
C PHE A 771 -4.51 9.74 2.26
N MET A 772 -3.85 8.75 1.67
CA MET A 772 -4.24 8.08 0.42
C MET A 772 -5.17 6.86 0.61
N ASP A 773 -5.69 6.65 1.82
CA ASP A 773 -6.18 5.37 2.34
C ASP A 773 -7.15 4.55 1.44
N ALA A 774 -6.79 3.28 1.23
CA ALA A 774 -7.56 2.22 0.55
C ALA A 774 -8.62 1.51 1.43
N TYR A 775 -8.62 1.71 2.76
CA TYR A 775 -9.42 0.90 3.71
C TYR A 775 -10.69 1.56 4.22
N LYS A 776 -11.00 2.78 3.79
CA LYS A 776 -12.18 3.56 4.23
C LYS A 776 -12.24 3.75 5.75
N SER A 777 -11.10 3.69 6.43
CA SER A 777 -11.04 3.78 7.89
C SER A 777 -10.68 5.19 8.32
N GLY A 778 -11.45 5.78 9.24
CA GLY A 778 -11.18 7.15 9.66
C GLY A 778 -9.98 7.28 10.59
N THR A 779 -9.26 8.41 10.52
CA THR A 779 -8.11 8.70 11.39
C THR A 779 -8.52 9.52 12.63
N ASP A 780 -7.94 9.22 13.79
CA ASP A 780 -7.96 10.09 14.98
C ASP A 780 -6.73 11.01 14.99
N ILE A 781 -6.89 12.28 14.60
CA ILE A 781 -5.85 13.31 14.60
C ILE A 781 -5.89 14.15 15.88
N THR A 782 -4.71 14.41 16.45
CA THR A 782 -4.48 15.44 17.47
C THR A 782 -3.18 16.16 17.18
N LEU A 783 -3.27 17.42 16.75
CA LEU A 783 -2.14 18.31 16.48
C LEU A 783 -2.23 19.49 17.47
N ASP A 784 -1.15 20.25 17.62
CA ASP A 784 -1.16 21.49 18.40
C ASP A 784 -1.58 22.67 17.51
N GLN A 785 -0.69 23.52 17.02
CA GLN A 785 -1.03 24.65 16.12
C GLN A 785 -0.75 24.32 14.65
N LEU A 786 -1.60 24.79 13.74
CA LEU A 786 -1.42 24.66 12.30
C LEU A 786 -1.23 26.05 11.69
N THR A 787 -0.23 26.20 10.81
CA THR A 787 0.03 27.43 10.06
C THR A 787 0.40 27.11 8.62
N ASP A 788 -0.32 27.67 7.64
CA ASP A 788 -0.01 27.49 6.22
C ASP A 788 0.00 25.99 5.80
N VAL A 789 -1.05 25.26 6.19
CA VAL A 789 -1.16 23.80 6.06
C VAL A 789 -2.24 23.40 5.06
N ILE A 790 -1.92 22.43 4.20
CA ILE A 790 -2.90 21.76 3.34
C ILE A 790 -3.06 20.31 3.78
N ILE A 791 -4.29 19.85 3.99
CA ILE A 791 -4.61 18.47 4.35
C ILE A 791 -5.53 17.85 3.29
N ASN A 792 -5.02 16.82 2.62
CA ASN A 792 -5.71 16.05 1.60
C ASN A 792 -5.97 14.62 2.08
N ALA A 793 -7.20 14.32 2.48
CA ALA A 793 -7.61 12.98 2.89
C ALA A 793 -8.63 12.36 1.93
N GLN A 794 -8.29 11.19 1.38
CA GLN A 794 -9.24 10.42 0.56
C GLN A 794 -10.41 9.88 1.39
N THR A 795 -10.17 9.58 2.67
CA THR A 795 -11.19 9.13 3.63
C THR A 795 -11.57 10.26 4.60
N GLY A 796 -12.28 9.93 5.68
CA GLY A 796 -12.71 10.91 6.68
C GLY A 796 -11.96 10.81 8.02
N PHE A 797 -12.24 11.73 8.93
CA PHE A 797 -11.65 11.76 10.27
C PHE A 797 -12.65 11.34 11.34
N ASN A 798 -12.29 10.31 12.12
CA ASN A 798 -13.04 9.93 13.31
C ASN A 798 -13.02 11.04 14.36
N LYS A 799 -11.88 11.71 14.46
CA LYS A 799 -11.63 12.87 15.30
C LYS A 799 -10.53 13.72 14.67
N PHE A 800 -10.78 15.01 14.52
CA PHE A 800 -9.79 16.02 14.18
C PHE A 800 -9.74 17.02 15.32
N THR A 801 -8.58 17.17 15.95
CA THR A 801 -8.43 18.04 17.13
C THR A 801 -7.15 18.82 17.04
N ILE A 802 -7.29 20.13 17.13
CA ILE A 802 -6.18 21.08 17.09
C ILE A 802 -6.36 22.12 18.19
N ILE A 803 -5.30 22.88 18.47
CA ILE A 803 -5.36 24.07 19.31
C ILE A 803 -5.87 25.24 18.47
N ASP A 804 -5.27 25.48 17.31
CA ASP A 804 -5.49 26.64 16.44
C ASP A 804 -5.08 26.32 15.00
N TRP A 805 -5.67 27.02 14.03
CA TRP A 805 -5.27 27.01 12.63
C TRP A 805 -5.32 28.45 12.10
N SER A 806 -4.16 28.98 11.76
CA SER A 806 -3.96 30.33 11.24
C SER A 806 -3.43 30.27 9.82
N ASP A 807 -3.98 31.06 8.91
CA ASP A 807 -3.44 31.23 7.56
C ASP A 807 -2.74 32.60 7.51
N THR A 808 -1.45 32.58 7.20
CA THR A 808 -0.58 33.76 7.30
C THR A 808 -0.02 34.23 5.97
N ASP A 809 -0.35 33.55 4.88
CA ASP A 809 0.09 33.91 3.53
C ASP A 809 -1.10 34.28 2.61
N ASN A 810 -0.95 34.15 1.28
CA ASN A 810 -2.04 34.44 0.34
C ASN A 810 -2.63 33.16 -0.29
N THR A 811 -2.13 32.01 0.10
CA THR A 811 -2.56 30.69 -0.33
C THR A 811 -3.52 30.19 0.74
N ALA A 812 -4.80 30.09 0.40
CA ALA A 812 -5.75 29.60 1.38
C ALA A 812 -5.37 28.19 1.85
N ASP A 813 -5.34 28.01 3.17
CA ASP A 813 -5.22 26.69 3.77
C ASP A 813 -6.42 25.84 3.45
N GLU A 814 -6.22 24.54 3.20
CA GLU A 814 -7.28 23.63 2.80
C GLU A 814 -7.36 22.39 3.68
N LEU A 815 -8.58 22.03 4.10
CA LEU A 815 -8.93 20.74 4.66
C LEU A 815 -9.90 19.98 3.75
N ASN A 816 -9.33 19.12 2.90
CA ASN A 816 -10.06 18.24 2.00
C ASN A 816 -10.25 16.86 2.64
N ALA A 817 -11.50 16.42 2.86
CA ALA A 817 -11.79 15.09 3.41
C ALA A 817 -13.14 14.53 2.95
N SER A 818 -13.39 13.24 3.16
CA SER A 818 -14.71 12.66 2.87
C SER A 818 -15.75 13.00 3.94
N TRP A 819 -15.39 13.02 5.21
CA TRP A 819 -16.26 13.37 6.34
C TRP A 819 -15.45 13.64 7.60
N ILE A 820 -16.01 14.36 8.57
CA ILE A 820 -15.41 14.55 9.90
C ILE A 820 -16.46 14.27 10.98
N ASN A 821 -16.24 13.22 11.75
CA ASN A 821 -17.15 12.83 12.82
C ASN A 821 -17.02 13.76 14.03
N LYS A 822 -15.80 14.21 14.37
CA LYS A 822 -15.60 15.20 15.43
C LYS A 822 -14.49 16.18 15.09
N LEU A 823 -14.84 17.43 14.80
CA LEU A 823 -13.91 18.55 14.66
C LEU A 823 -13.88 19.37 15.95
N SER A 824 -12.70 19.58 16.52
CA SER A 824 -12.52 20.31 17.77
C SER A 824 -11.31 21.23 17.72
N VAL A 825 -11.56 22.52 17.63
CA VAL A 825 -10.54 23.58 17.72
C VAL A 825 -10.64 24.21 19.11
N LYS A 826 -9.59 24.01 19.91
CA LYS A 826 -9.71 24.19 21.36
C LYS A 826 -9.36 25.58 21.85
N GLY A 827 -8.47 26.29 21.17
CA GLY A 827 -7.73 27.42 21.72
C GLY A 827 -6.98 27.07 23.00
N SER A 828 -6.27 28.04 23.57
CA SER A 828 -5.57 27.91 24.84
C SER A 828 -5.60 29.22 25.61
N LYS A 829 -6.42 29.29 26.67
CA LYS A 829 -6.41 30.45 27.57
C LYS A 829 -5.08 30.67 28.29
N LYS A 830 -4.28 29.61 28.44
CA LYS A 830 -2.96 29.72 29.09
C LYS A 830 -1.93 30.35 28.16
N ALA A 831 -2.03 30.06 26.87
CA ALA A 831 -1.12 30.55 25.83
C ALA A 831 -1.67 31.77 25.07
N ASP A 832 -2.84 32.28 25.46
CA ASP A 832 -3.56 33.36 24.77
C ASP A 832 -3.90 33.07 23.31
N ILE A 833 -4.24 31.81 23.03
CA ILE A 833 -4.63 31.34 21.70
C ILE A 833 -6.15 31.23 21.63
N ALA A 834 -6.77 31.89 20.64
CA ALA A 834 -8.22 31.96 20.51
C ALA A 834 -8.85 30.62 20.11
N GLY A 835 -8.16 29.83 19.27
CA GLY A 835 -8.68 28.63 18.64
C GLY A 835 -9.39 28.93 17.33
N ASN A 836 -8.73 29.71 16.48
CA ASN A 836 -9.15 30.04 15.12
C ASN A 836 -9.06 28.81 14.21
N PHE A 837 -9.86 28.85 13.14
CA PHE A 837 -9.89 27.81 12.12
C PHE A 837 -9.96 28.47 10.73
N GLU A 838 -8.85 29.08 10.34
CA GLU A 838 -8.72 29.89 9.14
C GLU A 838 -8.33 29.02 7.93
N THR A 839 -9.19 28.06 7.60
CA THR A 839 -9.00 27.13 6.47
C THR A 839 -10.30 26.91 5.72
N ASP A 840 -10.18 26.73 4.41
CA ASP A 840 -11.23 26.25 3.54
C ASP A 840 -11.54 24.78 3.85
N LEU A 841 -12.82 24.45 3.96
CA LEU A 841 -13.27 23.12 4.36
C LEU A 841 -14.09 22.47 3.26
N ASN A 842 -13.53 21.44 2.62
CA ASN A 842 -14.20 20.73 1.53
C ASN A 842 -14.50 19.29 1.93
N LEU A 843 -15.80 18.95 2.01
CA LEU A 843 -16.25 17.62 2.41
C LEU A 843 -17.10 16.96 1.32
N SER A 844 -16.63 15.81 0.82
CA SER A 844 -17.24 15.14 -0.33
C SER A 844 -18.42 14.22 0.02
N ASN A 845 -18.45 13.67 1.25
CA ASN A 845 -19.46 12.75 1.77
C ASN A 845 -19.65 11.44 0.96
N THR A 846 -18.60 11.00 0.28
CA THR A 846 -18.59 9.75 -0.50
C THR A 846 -18.78 8.49 0.35
N ASP A 847 -18.23 8.46 1.57
CA ASP A 847 -18.24 7.28 2.47
C ASP A 847 -18.80 7.58 3.88
N ALA A 848 -19.51 8.70 4.07
CA ALA A 848 -20.04 9.03 5.38
C ALA A 848 -21.26 8.16 5.74
N SER A 849 -21.33 7.68 6.99
CA SER A 849 -22.46 6.85 7.45
C SER A 849 -23.79 7.60 7.55
N LYS A 850 -23.77 8.92 7.80
CA LYS A 850 -24.99 9.76 7.91
C LYS A 850 -24.73 11.26 7.77
N TYR A 851 -23.62 11.73 8.33
CA TYR A 851 -23.26 13.15 8.38
C TYR A 851 -21.86 13.35 7.81
N ALA A 852 -21.73 14.33 6.93
CA ALA A 852 -20.44 14.84 6.48
C ALA A 852 -19.72 15.51 7.65
N LEU A 853 -20.46 16.28 8.47
CA LEU A 853 -20.00 16.83 9.75
C LEU A 853 -20.93 16.44 10.90
N ASN A 854 -20.46 15.59 11.81
CA ASN A 854 -21.29 15.16 12.93
C ASN A 854 -21.20 16.12 14.12
N THR A 855 -20.00 16.36 14.68
CA THR A 855 -19.85 17.29 15.81
C THR A 855 -18.69 18.26 15.58
N VAL A 856 -19.02 19.54 15.47
CA VAL A 856 -18.03 20.62 15.35
C VAL A 856 -18.08 21.51 16.58
N SER A 857 -16.91 21.85 17.11
CA SER A 857 -16.74 22.84 18.18
C SER A 857 -15.48 23.65 17.94
N ILE A 858 -15.67 24.89 17.51
CA ILE A 858 -14.59 25.87 17.29
C ILE A 858 -14.76 26.99 18.33
N LYS A 859 -13.68 27.33 19.04
CA LYS A 859 -13.72 28.33 20.12
C LYS A 859 -13.29 29.74 19.69
N GLY A 860 -12.60 29.87 18.56
CA GLY A 860 -12.21 31.12 17.94
C GLY A 860 -13.09 31.47 16.73
N ALA A 861 -12.48 32.18 15.79
CA ALA A 861 -13.11 32.65 14.56
C ALA A 861 -12.88 31.69 13.38
N VAL A 862 -13.78 31.79 12.41
CA VAL A 862 -13.57 31.35 11.02
C VAL A 862 -13.73 32.65 10.22
N ASP A 863 -12.66 33.12 9.59
CA ASP A 863 -12.61 34.44 8.96
C ASP A 863 -12.11 34.34 7.51
N GLY A 864 -12.91 34.84 6.56
CA GLY A 864 -12.55 34.92 5.14
C GLY A 864 -12.44 33.57 4.41
N ARG A 865 -13.20 32.54 4.83
CA ARG A 865 -13.07 31.17 4.29
C ARG A 865 -14.28 30.67 3.50
N THR A 866 -14.07 29.59 2.76
CA THR A 866 -15.13 28.84 2.07
C THR A 866 -15.28 27.45 2.66
N TRP A 867 -16.49 27.10 3.07
CA TRP A 867 -16.84 25.78 3.58
C TRP A 867 -17.85 25.09 2.67
N ASP A 868 -17.38 24.17 1.83
CA ASP A 868 -18.20 23.36 0.93
C ASP A 868 -18.45 21.96 1.50
N ILE A 869 -19.64 21.79 2.07
CA ILE A 869 -20.04 20.57 2.77
C ILE A 869 -21.10 19.84 1.96
N ASN A 870 -20.69 18.83 1.20
CA ASN A 870 -21.64 17.92 0.58
C ASN A 870 -22.22 16.99 1.66
N GLY A 871 -23.53 16.96 1.87
CA GLY A 871 -24.17 16.12 2.89
C GLY A 871 -24.57 16.84 4.19
N ASN A 872 -25.00 16.06 5.19
CA ASN A 872 -25.67 16.62 6.37
C ASN A 872 -24.70 17.05 7.48
N ILE A 873 -25.12 18.07 8.24
CA ILE A 873 -24.47 18.50 9.48
C ILE A 873 -25.38 18.17 10.68
N LYS A 874 -24.85 17.52 11.72
CA LYS A 874 -25.64 17.26 12.94
C LYS A 874 -25.54 18.39 13.96
N ASN A 875 -24.32 18.75 14.38
CA ASN A 875 -24.09 19.83 15.34
C ASN A 875 -22.91 20.69 14.90
N LEU A 876 -23.21 21.93 14.54
CA LEU A 876 -22.23 22.98 14.29
C LEU A 876 -22.20 23.95 15.46
N LYS A 877 -21.03 24.15 16.06
CA LYS A 877 -20.81 25.20 17.05
C LYS A 877 -19.52 25.95 16.75
N ILE A 878 -19.64 27.25 16.48
CA ILE A 878 -18.53 28.15 16.20
C ILE A 878 -18.76 29.42 17.04
N ASP A 879 -17.72 29.95 17.67
CA ASP A 879 -17.84 31.16 18.48
C ASP A 879 -17.89 32.42 17.59
N SER A 880 -17.14 32.51 16.48
CA SER A 880 -17.27 33.57 15.43
C SER A 880 -17.25 32.97 14.04
N VAL A 881 -18.04 33.56 13.13
CA VAL A 881 -17.94 33.35 11.68
C VAL A 881 -17.97 34.73 11.06
N ASP A 882 -16.88 35.15 10.44
CA ASP A 882 -16.70 36.46 9.85
C ASP A 882 -16.33 36.28 8.36
N ASP A 883 -16.97 37.04 7.46
CA ASP A 883 -16.72 37.06 6.01
C ASP A 883 -16.54 35.67 5.35
N THR A 884 -17.27 34.66 5.84
CA THR A 884 -17.10 33.25 5.47
C THR A 884 -18.36 32.72 4.80
N ASP A 885 -18.21 32.05 3.67
CA ASP A 885 -19.29 31.38 2.94
C ASP A 885 -19.39 29.92 3.38
N ILE A 886 -20.51 29.54 4.01
CA ILE A 886 -20.79 28.17 4.44
C ILE A 886 -21.88 27.58 3.56
N THR A 887 -21.48 26.68 2.66
CA THR A 887 -22.38 25.96 1.76
C THR A 887 -22.59 24.52 2.21
N VAL A 888 -23.84 24.16 2.47
CA VAL A 888 -24.23 22.82 2.90
C VAL A 888 -25.19 22.20 1.89
N ASN A 889 -24.70 21.31 1.03
CA ASN A 889 -25.55 20.54 0.12
C ASN A 889 -26.23 19.39 0.88
N GLY A 890 -27.13 19.75 1.80
CA GLY A 890 -27.74 18.86 2.76
C GLY A 890 -28.47 19.60 3.87
N ILE A 891 -28.78 18.88 4.96
CA ILE A 891 -29.54 19.40 6.10
C ILE A 891 -28.60 19.68 7.27
N ALA A 892 -28.70 20.85 7.87
CA ALA A 892 -28.05 21.19 9.13
C ALA A 892 -29.02 21.07 10.30
N GLU A 893 -28.92 20.01 11.12
CA GLU A 893 -29.88 19.77 12.20
C GLU A 893 -29.79 20.83 13.31
N LYS A 894 -28.57 21.21 13.71
CA LYS A 894 -28.34 22.19 14.76
C LYS A 894 -27.09 23.01 14.50
N VAL A 895 -27.27 24.33 14.40
CA VAL A 895 -26.24 25.34 14.24
C VAL A 895 -26.30 26.31 15.41
N SER A 896 -25.16 26.52 16.06
CA SER A 896 -25.00 27.41 17.21
C SER A 896 -23.79 28.31 16.99
N LEU A 897 -24.03 29.55 16.58
CA LEU A 897 -22.96 30.52 16.33
C LEU A 897 -22.83 31.46 17.52
N GLY A 898 -21.67 32.08 17.74
CA GLY A 898 -21.63 33.28 18.58
C GLY A 898 -22.25 34.42 17.79
N HIS A 899 -21.56 34.92 16.77
CA HIS A 899 -22.17 35.73 15.71
C HIS A 899 -21.92 35.10 14.32
N MET A 900 -22.53 35.67 13.30
CA MET A 900 -22.10 35.56 11.91
C MET A 900 -22.15 36.96 11.28
N ILE A 901 -21.06 37.44 10.70
CA ILE A 901 -20.95 38.80 10.13
C ILE A 901 -20.35 38.66 8.74
N GLY A 902 -21.03 39.16 7.70
CA GLY A 902 -20.57 38.98 6.32
C GLY A 902 -20.71 37.53 5.83
N GLY A 903 -20.26 37.28 4.60
CA GLY A 903 -20.42 35.99 3.92
C GLY A 903 -21.88 35.54 3.78
N SER A 904 -22.07 34.24 3.58
CA SER A 904 -23.38 33.61 3.39
C SER A 904 -23.48 32.25 4.11
N PHE A 905 -24.70 31.84 4.45
CA PHE A 905 -25.01 30.49 4.88
C PHE A 905 -26.04 29.87 3.94
N THR A 906 -25.66 28.84 3.19
CA THR A 906 -26.57 28.13 2.27
C THR A 906 -26.79 26.69 2.71
N ALA A 907 -28.04 26.20 2.64
CA ALA A 907 -28.36 24.81 2.93
C ALA A 907 -29.69 24.34 2.30
N HIS A 908 -29.98 23.04 2.29
CA HIS A 908 -31.34 22.59 1.96
C HIS A 908 -32.33 22.93 3.09
N ALA A 909 -31.96 22.65 4.33
CA ALA A 909 -32.80 22.96 5.49
C ALA A 909 -31.96 23.06 6.76
N ILE A 910 -32.45 23.85 7.72
CA ILE A 910 -31.90 24.00 9.05
C ILE A 910 -32.94 23.65 10.12
N GLY A 911 -32.64 22.64 10.94
CA GLY A 911 -33.49 22.30 12.07
C GLY A 911 -33.51 23.42 13.12
N LYS A 912 -32.33 23.82 13.59
CA LYS A 912 -32.21 24.94 14.53
C LYS A 912 -30.95 25.76 14.23
N LEU A 913 -31.12 27.06 14.02
CA LEU A 913 -30.05 28.04 14.03
C LEU A 913 -30.23 28.96 15.24
N ALA A 914 -29.18 29.11 16.03
CA ALA A 914 -29.20 30.03 17.16
C ALA A 914 -27.87 30.75 17.31
N THR A 915 -27.93 32.05 17.54
CA THR A 915 -26.73 32.81 17.93
C THR A 915 -26.61 32.91 19.45
N SER A 916 -25.41 33.20 19.93
CA SER A 916 -25.09 33.25 21.35
C SER A 916 -24.05 34.31 21.64
N THR A 917 -24.01 34.80 22.87
CA THR A 917 -22.92 35.69 23.29
C THR A 917 -21.73 34.82 23.66
N ALA A 918 -20.69 34.81 22.84
CA ALA A 918 -19.46 34.08 23.09
C ALA A 918 -18.49 34.94 23.91
N LYS A 919 -17.99 34.39 25.02
CA LYS A 919 -17.14 35.15 25.96
C LYS A 919 -15.70 35.34 25.48
N ASN A 920 -15.20 34.47 24.61
CA ASN A 920 -13.79 34.47 24.24
C ASN A 920 -13.44 35.56 23.21
N ILE A 921 -14.42 36.02 22.42
CA ILE A 921 -14.20 36.91 21.27
C ILE A 921 -15.16 38.10 21.22
N ALA A 922 -15.74 38.48 22.36
CA ALA A 922 -16.61 39.66 22.49
C ALA A 922 -17.82 39.72 21.51
N SER A 923 -18.45 38.59 21.17
CA SER A 923 -19.60 38.60 20.27
C SER A 923 -20.92 39.03 20.96
N ASN A 924 -21.72 39.82 20.26
CA ASN A 924 -23.03 40.29 20.72
C ASN A 924 -24.20 39.36 20.31
N GLY A 925 -23.93 38.32 19.52
CA GLY A 925 -24.95 37.40 19.04
C GLY A 925 -25.61 37.79 17.72
N SER A 926 -25.00 38.63 16.89
CA SER A 926 -25.61 39.09 15.63
C SER A 926 -25.54 38.05 14.51
N PHE A 927 -26.43 38.18 13.52
CA PHE A 927 -26.47 37.35 12.32
C PHE A 927 -26.68 38.29 11.12
N ASN A 928 -25.59 38.89 10.66
CA ASN A 928 -25.54 39.92 9.63
C ASN A 928 -24.94 39.32 8.35
N THR A 929 -25.63 38.32 7.81
CA THR A 929 -25.17 37.47 6.71
C THR A 929 -26.37 37.01 5.91
N ASP A 930 -26.16 36.72 4.63
CA ASP A 930 -27.20 36.18 3.78
C ASP A 930 -27.51 34.72 4.17
N LEU A 931 -28.79 34.37 4.14
CA LEU A 931 -29.26 33.02 4.42
C LEU A 931 -30.08 32.51 3.24
N ASP A 932 -29.56 31.55 2.50
CA ASP A 932 -30.26 30.95 1.36
C ASP A 932 -30.59 29.48 1.63
N LEU A 933 -31.88 29.14 1.63
CA LEU A 933 -32.34 27.79 1.94
C LEU A 933 -33.28 27.24 0.87
N SER A 934 -32.84 26.19 0.18
CA SER A 934 -33.56 25.62 -0.97
C SER A 934 -34.74 24.71 -0.60
N GLY A 935 -34.97 24.40 0.68
CA GLY A 935 -36.02 23.48 1.11
C GLY A 935 -35.64 22.00 1.03
N SER A 936 -36.39 21.15 1.74
CA SER A 936 -36.21 19.70 1.72
C SER A 936 -37.50 18.93 1.98
N THR A 937 -37.80 17.92 1.13
CA THR A 937 -38.97 17.04 1.31
C THR A 937 -38.89 16.14 2.55
N LYS A 938 -37.71 16.01 3.15
CA LYS A 938 -37.49 15.17 4.35
C LYS A 938 -37.91 15.88 5.63
N GLU A 939 -37.94 17.21 5.63
CA GLU A 939 -38.21 18.01 6.82
C GLU A 939 -39.57 18.70 6.69
N LYS A 940 -40.28 18.82 7.83
CA LYS A 940 -41.53 19.60 7.85
C LYS A 940 -41.26 21.10 7.64
N TYR A 941 -40.10 21.56 8.08
CA TYR A 941 -39.70 22.96 8.05
C TYR A 941 -38.33 23.06 7.42
N THR A 942 -38.19 23.99 6.48
CA THR A 942 -36.90 24.44 5.95
C THR A 942 -36.11 25.13 7.06
N VAL A 943 -36.79 25.92 7.91
CA VAL A 943 -36.20 26.43 9.17
C VAL A 943 -37.16 26.17 10.31
N LYS A 944 -36.88 25.17 11.16
CA LYS A 944 -37.78 24.91 12.30
C LYS A 944 -37.67 26.00 13.37
N THR A 945 -36.45 26.42 13.74
CA THR A 945 -36.25 27.61 14.60
C THR A 945 -34.98 28.37 14.25
N LEU A 946 -35.09 29.67 14.01
CA LEU A 946 -33.99 30.63 13.97
C LEU A 946 -34.13 31.61 15.14
N SER A 947 -33.13 31.65 16.02
CA SER A 947 -33.10 32.57 17.17
C SER A 947 -31.82 33.39 17.20
N VAL A 948 -31.96 34.70 16.98
CA VAL A 948 -30.84 35.65 17.01
C VAL A 948 -30.90 36.48 18.31
N LYS A 949 -29.80 36.49 19.06
CA LYS A 949 -29.67 37.26 20.31
C LYS A 949 -29.31 38.73 20.08
N GLY A 950 -28.44 38.99 19.13
CA GLY A 950 -28.02 40.31 18.70
C GLY A 950 -28.87 40.81 17.55
N ASP A 951 -28.24 41.55 16.65
CA ASP A 951 -28.89 42.26 15.55
C ASP A 951 -28.90 41.41 14.26
N ILE A 952 -29.76 41.79 13.32
CA ILE A 952 -29.71 41.38 11.91
C ILE A 952 -29.70 42.66 11.09
N THR A 953 -28.61 42.93 10.37
CA THR A 953 -28.48 44.11 9.52
C THR A 953 -27.82 43.80 8.20
N ASN A 954 -28.28 44.43 7.11
CA ASN A 954 -27.72 44.25 5.76
C ASN A 954 -27.66 42.76 5.35
N ALA A 955 -28.73 42.02 5.63
CA ALA A 955 -28.81 40.59 5.39
C ALA A 955 -30.06 40.26 4.56
N ASP A 956 -29.88 39.43 3.54
CA ASP A 956 -30.97 38.91 2.72
C ASP A 956 -31.22 37.44 3.04
N MET A 957 -32.47 37.13 3.41
CA MET A 957 -32.88 35.79 3.80
C MET A 957 -33.86 35.24 2.77
N GLN A 958 -33.45 34.21 2.03
CA GLN A 958 -34.28 33.50 1.05
C GLN A 958 -34.55 32.08 1.54
N VAL A 959 -35.83 31.70 1.63
CA VAL A 959 -36.22 30.38 2.16
C VAL A 959 -37.33 29.77 1.30
N ALA A 960 -37.02 28.69 0.59
CA ALA A 960 -38.03 27.84 -0.03
C ALA A 960 -38.73 26.98 1.02
N GLY A 961 -40.05 27.06 1.12
CA GLY A 961 -40.88 26.24 2.01
C GLY A 961 -41.27 26.89 3.35
N LYS A 962 -41.05 26.19 4.47
CA LYS A 962 -41.69 26.54 5.76
C LYS A 962 -40.70 27.00 6.84
N ILE A 963 -41.02 28.14 7.46
CA ILE A 963 -40.37 28.64 8.68
C ILE A 963 -41.28 28.41 9.88
N GLY A 964 -40.81 27.64 10.87
CA GLY A 964 -41.51 27.38 12.13
C GLY A 964 -41.47 28.57 13.09
N ALA A 965 -40.27 29.10 13.36
CA ALA A 965 -40.14 30.33 14.14
C ALA A 965 -38.86 31.11 13.81
N LEU A 966 -38.99 32.39 13.51
CA LEU A 966 -37.90 33.37 13.43
C LEU A 966 -38.02 34.34 14.60
N VAL A 967 -37.01 34.42 15.46
CA VAL A 967 -37.00 35.26 16.66
C VAL A 967 -35.71 36.07 16.75
N VAL A 968 -35.82 37.40 16.69
CA VAL A 968 -34.69 38.33 16.81
C VAL A 968 -34.88 39.20 18.05
N LYS A 969 -33.86 39.24 18.92
CA LYS A 969 -33.88 40.02 20.17
C LYS A 969 -33.18 41.37 20.06
N GLY A 970 -32.32 41.57 19.07
CA GLY A 970 -31.74 42.86 18.74
C GLY A 970 -32.58 43.65 17.74
N GLN A 971 -31.93 44.60 17.10
CA GLN A 971 -32.46 45.40 16.02
C GLN A 971 -32.43 44.63 14.69
N VAL A 972 -33.42 44.86 13.84
CA VAL A 972 -33.43 44.43 12.43
C VAL A 972 -33.47 45.65 11.53
N ALA A 973 -32.52 45.79 10.61
CA ALA A 973 -32.43 46.97 9.74
C ALA A 973 -31.79 46.68 8.38
N ASN A 974 -32.34 47.26 7.31
CA ASN A 974 -31.85 47.12 5.94
C ASN A 974 -31.73 45.64 5.56
N SER A 975 -32.79 44.87 5.69
CA SER A 975 -32.76 43.42 5.48
C SER A 975 -34.03 42.95 4.80
N SER A 976 -33.95 41.85 4.06
CA SER A 976 -35.11 41.24 3.42
C SER A 976 -35.33 39.80 3.91
N LEU A 977 -36.60 39.40 3.95
CA LEU A 977 -37.00 38.01 4.19
C LEU A 977 -37.98 37.59 3.11
N SER A 978 -37.54 36.72 2.21
CA SER A 978 -38.33 36.11 1.15
C SER A 978 -38.59 34.64 1.47
N VAL A 979 -39.85 34.22 1.43
CA VAL A 979 -40.26 32.83 1.59
C VAL A 979 -41.10 32.39 0.40
N VAL A 980 -40.54 31.50 -0.42
CA VAL A 980 -41.13 31.08 -1.70
C VAL A 980 -41.66 29.66 -1.62
N ASP A 981 -42.69 29.36 -2.41
CA ASP A 981 -43.16 28.00 -2.59
C ASP A 981 -42.21 27.30 -3.56
N ASP A 982 -41.66 26.17 -3.13
CA ASP A 982 -40.91 25.33 -4.04
C ASP A 982 -41.89 24.42 -4.78
N SER A 983 -42.22 24.82 -6.00
CA SER A 983 -43.14 24.08 -6.86
C SER A 983 -42.64 22.67 -7.20
N ASP A 984 -41.33 22.47 -7.26
CA ASP A 984 -40.72 21.17 -7.57
C ASP A 984 -40.80 20.23 -6.36
N LEU A 985 -40.61 20.76 -5.15
CA LEU A 985 -40.65 20.00 -3.90
C LEU A 985 -42.04 19.97 -3.23
N ARG A 986 -43.01 20.73 -3.74
CA ARG A 986 -44.39 20.88 -3.20
C ARG A 986 -44.39 21.32 -1.74
N GLN A 987 -43.53 22.29 -1.42
CA GLN A 987 -43.39 22.81 -0.07
C GLN A 987 -44.00 24.21 0.03
N ASN A 988 -45.28 24.29 0.39
CA ASN A 988 -45.97 25.58 0.51
C ASN A 988 -45.19 26.59 1.37
N ALA A 989 -45.08 27.82 0.86
CA ALA A 989 -44.51 28.97 1.57
C ALA A 989 -45.32 29.30 2.84
N VAL A 990 -44.70 29.18 4.01
CA VAL A 990 -45.36 29.54 5.28
C VAL A 990 -44.36 30.07 6.30
N ILE A 991 -44.72 31.17 6.98
CA ILE A 991 -44.09 31.57 8.24
C ILE A 991 -45.08 31.34 9.38
N GLU A 992 -44.86 30.33 10.23
CA GLU A 992 -45.74 30.09 11.39
C GLU A 992 -45.59 31.17 12.45
N LYS A 993 -44.36 31.68 12.67
CA LYS A 993 -44.07 32.70 13.68
C LYS A 993 -42.86 33.56 13.35
N LEU A 994 -43.09 34.86 13.21
CA LEU A 994 -42.10 35.93 13.08
C LEU A 994 -42.17 36.83 14.33
N VAL A 995 -41.07 36.93 15.08
CA VAL A 995 -40.96 37.79 16.25
C VAL A 995 -39.68 38.61 16.15
N LEU A 996 -39.83 39.87 15.79
CA LEU A 996 -38.75 40.84 15.78
C LEU A 996 -38.90 41.74 17.02
N LYS A 997 -37.85 42.45 17.45
CA LYS A 997 -37.97 43.38 18.58
C LYS A 997 -38.11 44.81 18.07
N GLU A 998 -37.03 45.36 17.53
CA GLU A 998 -36.98 46.70 16.94
C GLU A 998 -36.71 46.54 15.44
N VAL A 999 -37.62 47.01 14.60
CA VAL A 999 -37.46 46.97 13.15
C VAL A 999 -37.33 48.38 12.62
N SER A 1000 -36.18 48.69 12.02
CA SER A 1000 -35.96 49.97 11.34
C SER A 1000 -36.48 49.90 9.91
N THR A 1001 -35.97 48.96 9.11
CA THR A 1001 -36.40 48.74 7.72
C THR A 1001 -36.27 47.25 7.41
N VAL A 1002 -37.38 46.58 7.12
CA VAL A 1002 -37.40 45.18 6.68
C VAL A 1002 -38.54 44.95 5.70
N ASP A 1003 -38.24 44.28 4.60
CA ASP A 1003 -39.23 43.78 3.65
C ASP A 1003 -39.45 42.28 3.86
N VAL A 1004 -40.70 41.89 4.08
CA VAL A 1004 -41.09 40.49 4.27
C VAL A 1004 -42.02 40.07 3.14
N SER A 1005 -41.54 39.20 2.26
CA SER A 1005 -42.33 38.62 1.16
C SER A 1005 -42.54 37.13 1.41
N VAL A 1006 -43.78 36.65 1.33
CA VAL A 1006 -44.13 35.24 1.54
C VAL A 1006 -45.14 34.85 0.47
N GLU A 1007 -44.81 33.92 -0.42
CA GLU A 1007 -45.75 33.49 -1.48
C GLU A 1007 -47.01 32.79 -0.96
N GLY A 1008 -47.01 32.44 0.33
CA GLY A 1008 -48.15 31.85 1.03
C GLY A 1008 -48.52 32.61 2.30
N ASN A 1009 -48.56 31.93 3.44
CA ASN A 1009 -49.27 32.43 4.63
C ASN A 1009 -48.35 32.82 5.80
N ILE A 1010 -48.70 33.90 6.51
CA ILE A 1010 -48.06 34.33 7.76
C ILE A 1010 -48.98 34.05 8.95
N GLY A 1011 -48.54 33.22 9.90
CA GLY A 1011 -49.30 32.85 11.10
C GLY A 1011 -49.29 33.91 12.21
N LEU A 1012 -48.12 34.38 12.60
CA LEU A 1012 -47.94 35.45 13.59
C LEU A 1012 -46.75 36.31 13.20
N ALA A 1013 -46.97 37.61 13.01
CA ALA A 1013 -45.93 38.62 12.97
C ALA A 1013 -46.03 39.49 14.23
N LYS A 1014 -44.91 39.66 14.95
CA LYS A 1014 -44.85 40.45 16.17
C LYS A 1014 -43.60 41.32 16.21
N ALA A 1015 -43.76 42.59 16.59
CA ALA A 1015 -42.65 43.48 16.94
C ALA A 1015 -42.96 44.40 18.13
N ASP A 1016 -41.93 44.96 18.78
CA ASP A 1016 -42.15 46.07 19.70
C ASP A 1016 -42.44 47.35 18.91
N ARG A 1017 -41.63 47.60 17.88
CA ARG A 1017 -41.76 48.74 16.95
C ARG A 1017 -41.33 48.35 15.53
N TRP A 1018 -42.01 48.90 14.52
CA TRP A 1018 -41.69 48.77 13.10
C TRP A 1018 -41.71 50.16 12.45
N GLN A 1019 -40.58 50.62 11.91
CA GLN A 1019 -40.43 52.00 11.45
C GLN A 1019 -40.58 52.19 9.93
N SER A 1020 -40.25 51.19 9.11
CA SER A 1020 -40.39 51.20 7.65
C SER A 1020 -40.27 49.80 7.06
N GLY A 1021 -40.60 49.64 5.77
CA GLY A 1021 -40.57 48.38 5.02
C GLY A 1021 -41.97 47.87 4.71
N SER A 1022 -42.07 46.59 4.37
CA SER A 1022 -43.32 46.02 3.83
C SER A 1022 -43.57 44.58 4.27
N PHE A 1023 -44.84 44.17 4.15
CA PHE A 1023 -45.28 42.79 4.19
C PHE A 1023 -46.04 42.46 2.90
N THR A 1024 -45.66 41.40 2.21
CA THR A 1024 -46.40 40.83 1.08
C THR A 1024 -46.69 39.36 1.38
N ALA A 1025 -47.96 38.96 1.36
CA ALA A 1025 -48.37 37.56 1.58
C ALA A 1025 -49.73 37.20 0.97
N GLU A 1026 -50.09 35.92 0.90
CA GLU A 1026 -51.49 35.53 0.58
C GLU A 1026 -52.43 35.93 1.70
N ALA A 1027 -52.04 35.69 2.96
CA ALA A 1027 -52.83 36.04 4.12
C ALA A 1027 -51.99 36.07 5.41
N MET A 1028 -52.51 36.77 6.42
CA MET A 1028 -51.89 36.92 7.73
C MET A 1028 -52.89 36.69 8.87
N LYS A 1029 -52.58 35.73 9.75
CA LYS A 1029 -53.49 35.42 10.88
C LYS A 1029 -53.36 36.39 12.04
N ASN A 1030 -52.14 36.80 12.43
CA ASN A 1030 -51.96 37.76 13.53
C ASN A 1030 -50.82 38.73 13.27
N LEU A 1031 -51.10 40.04 13.27
CA LEU A 1031 -50.11 41.10 13.38
C LEU A 1031 -50.21 41.76 14.75
N LYS A 1032 -49.13 41.77 15.52
CA LYS A 1032 -49.09 42.41 16.84
C LYS A 1032 -47.88 43.33 17.00
N ILE A 1033 -48.14 44.62 17.07
CA ILE A 1033 -47.11 45.64 17.29
C ILE A 1033 -47.41 46.35 18.61
N ASN A 1034 -46.43 46.43 19.52
CA ASN A 1034 -46.69 47.03 20.83
C ASN A 1034 -46.68 48.56 20.79
N ARG A 1035 -45.87 49.17 19.92
CA ARG A 1035 -45.64 50.61 19.80
C ARG A 1035 -45.98 51.07 18.38
N THR A 1036 -45.06 51.78 17.72
CA THR A 1036 -45.26 52.36 16.39
C THR A 1036 -45.19 51.29 15.29
N PHE A 1037 -46.06 51.40 14.30
CA PHE A 1037 -46.05 50.61 13.08
C PHE A 1037 -46.14 51.53 11.86
N SER A 1038 -45.10 51.52 11.04
CA SER A 1038 -44.99 52.30 9.81
C SER A 1038 -44.47 51.37 8.74
N ALA A 1039 -45.37 50.62 8.12
CA ALA A 1039 -45.02 49.66 7.08
C ALA A 1039 -46.24 49.36 6.22
N ASP A 1040 -45.94 49.04 4.96
CA ASP A 1040 -46.93 48.66 3.98
C ASP A 1040 -47.34 47.21 4.19
N LEU A 1041 -48.59 46.90 3.86
CA LEU A 1041 -49.16 45.57 3.97
C LEU A 1041 -49.92 45.26 2.70
N ASP A 1042 -49.46 44.29 1.93
CA ASP A 1042 -50.09 43.81 0.71
C ASP A 1042 -50.48 42.33 0.87
N LEU A 1043 -51.78 42.05 0.92
CA LEU A 1043 -52.31 40.70 1.09
C LEU A 1043 -53.23 40.32 -0.06
N SER A 1044 -52.91 39.22 -0.77
CA SER A 1044 -53.59 38.85 -2.02
C SER A 1044 -54.88 38.03 -1.87
N GLY A 1045 -55.20 37.51 -0.68
CA GLY A 1045 -56.53 36.96 -0.38
C GLY A 1045 -56.82 35.55 -0.91
N ASN A 1046 -55.80 34.77 -1.26
CA ASN A 1046 -55.96 33.42 -1.84
C ASN A 1046 -56.28 32.32 -0.80
N LEU A 1047 -57.37 32.45 -0.03
CA LEU A 1047 -57.73 31.51 1.05
C LEU A 1047 -59.19 31.05 1.00
N ALA A 1048 -59.44 29.77 0.69
CA ALA A 1048 -60.80 29.20 0.68
C ALA A 1048 -61.58 29.36 2.02
N GLY A 1049 -62.42 30.39 2.08
CA GLY A 1049 -63.46 30.63 3.09
C GLY A 1049 -62.98 31.24 4.41
N LYS A 1050 -61.85 31.95 4.43
CA LYS A 1050 -61.23 32.48 5.66
C LYS A 1050 -60.81 33.93 5.52
N ASP A 1051 -60.65 34.61 6.66
CA ASP A 1051 -60.13 35.98 6.72
C ASP A 1051 -58.69 36.06 6.22
N THR A 1052 -58.47 36.91 5.21
CA THR A 1052 -57.15 37.30 4.71
C THR A 1052 -56.33 37.94 5.83
N LEU A 1053 -56.96 38.75 6.68
CA LEU A 1053 -56.36 39.27 7.92
C LEU A 1053 -57.22 38.95 9.14
N THR A 1054 -56.81 37.99 9.98
CA THR A 1054 -57.65 37.58 11.12
C THR A 1054 -57.60 38.59 12.29
N ASN A 1055 -56.40 38.97 12.75
CA ASN A 1055 -56.26 39.95 13.83
C ASN A 1055 -55.05 40.85 13.63
N MET A 1056 -55.25 42.16 13.68
CA MET A 1056 -54.20 43.16 13.80
C MET A 1056 -54.40 43.98 15.07
N SER A 1057 -53.35 44.06 15.89
CA SER A 1057 -53.34 44.88 17.10
C SER A 1057 -52.07 45.72 17.18
N ILE A 1058 -52.24 47.04 17.08
CA ILE A 1058 -51.20 48.04 17.20
C ILE A 1058 -51.41 48.81 18.52
N GLY A 1059 -50.45 48.70 19.43
CA GLY A 1059 -50.52 49.31 20.75
C GLY A 1059 -50.14 50.80 20.77
N GLY A 1060 -49.43 51.29 19.74
CA GLY A 1060 -49.04 52.68 19.57
C GLY A 1060 -49.55 53.27 18.26
N ASN A 1061 -48.73 54.13 17.64
CA ASN A 1061 -49.12 54.96 16.51
C ASN A 1061 -48.91 54.26 15.17
N VAL A 1062 -49.65 54.69 14.15
CA VAL A 1062 -49.47 54.28 12.74
C VAL A 1062 -49.14 55.53 11.93
N TYR A 1063 -48.08 55.46 11.12
CA TYR A 1063 -47.65 56.56 10.22
C TYR A 1063 -47.32 56.01 8.84
N ASP A 1064 -47.65 56.78 7.79
CA ASP A 1064 -47.18 56.59 6.42
C ASP A 1064 -47.24 55.12 6.00
N SER A 1065 -48.44 54.56 5.97
CA SER A 1065 -48.63 53.13 5.71
C SER A 1065 -49.74 52.89 4.70
N ASP A 1066 -49.46 52.03 3.73
CA ASP A 1066 -50.42 51.57 2.73
C ASP A 1066 -50.76 50.09 2.97
N TRP A 1067 -52.00 49.82 3.36
CA TRP A 1067 -52.54 48.49 3.61
C TRP A 1067 -53.54 48.11 2.52
N ASN A 1068 -53.12 47.28 1.58
CA ASN A 1068 -53.95 46.70 0.53
C ASN A 1068 -54.26 45.25 0.89
N ILE A 1069 -55.54 44.92 1.07
CA ILE A 1069 -55.99 43.60 1.52
C ILE A 1069 -57.09 43.11 0.59
N ALA A 1070 -56.83 42.10 -0.22
CA ALA A 1070 -57.86 41.42 -0.99
C ALA A 1070 -58.60 40.39 -0.12
N GLY A 1071 -59.93 40.42 -0.10
CA GLY A 1071 -60.79 39.55 0.73
C GLY A 1071 -61.17 40.16 2.07
N SER A 1072 -61.31 39.36 3.13
CA SER A 1072 -61.91 39.82 4.40
C SER A 1072 -60.92 40.06 5.55
N ILE A 1073 -61.28 41.01 6.41
CA ILE A 1073 -60.60 41.32 7.67
C ILE A 1073 -61.52 41.02 8.85
N LYS A 1074 -61.04 40.22 9.81
CA LYS A 1074 -61.80 39.96 11.04
C LYS A 1074 -61.61 41.01 12.13
N SER A 1075 -60.39 41.50 12.35
CA SER A 1075 -60.20 42.62 13.27
C SER A 1075 -58.95 43.43 13.06
N VAL A 1076 -59.09 44.75 13.13
CA VAL A 1076 -58.01 45.73 13.27
C VAL A 1076 -58.25 46.55 14.52
N SER A 1077 -57.22 46.73 15.34
CA SER A 1077 -57.26 47.59 16.52
C SER A 1077 -55.98 48.41 16.64
N VAL A 1078 -56.09 49.73 16.50
CA VAL A 1078 -55.01 50.69 16.75
C VAL A 1078 -55.35 51.51 17.99
N LYS A 1079 -54.46 51.50 18.99
CA LYS A 1079 -54.66 52.23 20.26
C LYS A 1079 -54.04 53.61 20.31
N GLY A 1080 -53.07 53.91 19.44
CA GLY A 1080 -52.45 55.21 19.32
C GLY A 1080 -53.03 56.04 18.18
N THR A 1081 -52.27 57.05 17.77
CA THR A 1081 -52.63 57.96 16.69
C THR A 1081 -52.36 57.32 15.33
N VAL A 1082 -53.33 57.39 14.43
CA VAL A 1082 -53.20 57.05 13.01
C VAL A 1082 -53.02 58.34 12.21
N ASN A 1083 -51.98 58.40 11.40
CA ASN A 1083 -51.71 59.53 10.51
C ASN A 1083 -51.21 59.01 9.16
N ASP A 1084 -51.81 59.47 8.08
CA ASP A 1084 -51.47 59.09 6.70
C ASP A 1084 -51.51 57.57 6.46
N LEU A 1085 -52.58 56.93 6.95
CA LEU A 1085 -52.90 55.52 6.64
C LEU A 1085 -53.80 55.43 5.40
N ILE A 1086 -53.46 54.58 4.45
CA ILE A 1086 -54.38 54.14 3.39
C ILE A 1086 -54.71 52.67 3.63
N LEU A 1087 -55.94 52.36 4.01
CA LEU A 1087 -56.45 51.00 4.11
C LEU A 1087 -57.44 50.74 2.97
N LYS A 1088 -57.12 49.82 2.07
CA LYS A 1088 -57.98 49.33 1.01
C LYS A 1088 -58.27 47.86 1.22
N VAL A 1089 -59.55 47.52 1.29
CA VAL A 1089 -60.04 46.15 1.36
C VAL A 1089 -60.86 45.90 0.10
N VAL A 1090 -60.34 45.06 -0.79
CA VAL A 1090 -60.89 44.90 -2.16
C VAL A 1090 -61.33 43.47 -2.41
N ASP A 1091 -62.25 43.29 -3.35
CA ASP A 1091 -62.66 41.94 -3.76
C ASP A 1091 -61.49 41.19 -4.40
N CYS A 1092 -61.42 39.88 -4.18
CA CYS A 1092 -60.43 39.04 -4.87
C CYS A 1092 -60.81 38.91 -6.36
N GLU A 1093 -59.84 39.07 -7.27
CA GLU A 1093 -60.06 38.95 -8.73
C GLU A 1093 -60.63 37.58 -9.17
N SER A 1094 -60.48 36.54 -8.34
CA SER A 1094 -60.98 35.18 -8.58
C SER A 1094 -62.45 34.95 -8.17
N GLY A 1095 -63.11 35.94 -7.57
CA GLY A 1095 -64.51 35.85 -7.11
C GLY A 1095 -64.74 34.86 -5.97
N GLN A 1096 -63.69 34.46 -5.24
CA GLN A 1096 -63.79 33.46 -4.17
C GLN A 1096 -64.12 34.07 -2.79
N HIS A 1097 -63.80 35.34 -2.56
CA HIS A 1097 -64.04 36.04 -1.29
C HIS A 1097 -64.47 37.49 -1.53
N ASP A 1098 -65.63 37.83 -0.96
CA ASP A 1098 -66.14 39.20 -0.96
C ASP A 1098 -65.39 40.01 0.12
N ALA A 1099 -65.02 41.25 -0.23
CA ALA A 1099 -64.36 42.19 0.65
C ALA A 1099 -65.25 42.54 1.84
N ALA A 1100 -64.77 42.31 3.06
CA ALA A 1100 -65.54 42.65 4.26
C ALA A 1100 -64.61 42.97 5.42
N ALA A 1101 -65.09 43.77 6.38
CA ALA A 1101 -64.39 44.02 7.63
C ALA A 1101 -65.31 43.85 8.85
N ASP A 1102 -65.08 42.82 9.66
CA ASP A 1102 -65.89 42.54 10.86
C ASP A 1102 -65.71 43.63 11.92
N LYS A 1103 -64.47 44.08 12.12
CA LYS A 1103 -64.13 44.97 13.23
C LYS A 1103 -62.96 45.89 12.95
N LEU A 1104 -63.22 47.19 12.85
CA LEU A 1104 -62.19 48.23 12.74
C LEU A 1104 -62.26 49.13 13.99
N ILE A 1105 -61.19 49.15 14.79
CA ILE A 1105 -61.10 50.01 15.98
C ILE A 1105 -59.86 50.88 15.89
N PHE A 1106 -60.08 52.19 15.94
CA PHE A 1106 -59.04 53.19 16.03
C PHE A 1106 -59.28 54.04 17.30
N ALA A 1107 -58.20 54.50 17.93
CA ALA A 1107 -58.29 55.49 19.01
C ALA A 1107 -58.41 56.87 18.38
N ASP A 1108 -57.30 57.42 17.89
CA ASP A 1108 -57.27 58.75 17.28
C ASP A 1108 -56.83 58.68 15.82
N ILE A 1109 -57.65 59.20 14.92
CA ILE A 1109 -57.31 59.35 13.50
C ILE A 1109 -57.07 60.83 13.20
N THR A 1110 -55.86 61.16 12.78
CA THR A 1110 -55.48 62.49 12.29
C THR A 1110 -55.71 62.59 10.79
N ALA A 1111 -55.26 61.58 10.04
CA ALA A 1111 -55.48 61.43 8.61
C ALA A 1111 -55.53 59.93 8.26
N ALA A 1112 -56.60 59.47 7.60
CA ALA A 1112 -56.67 58.12 7.05
C ALA A 1112 -57.68 58.01 5.89
N VAL A 1113 -57.35 57.20 4.88
CA VAL A 1113 -58.26 56.78 3.81
C VAL A 1113 -58.59 55.32 4.03
N VAL A 1114 -59.82 55.02 4.43
CA VAL A 1114 -60.31 53.65 4.63
C VAL A 1114 -61.36 53.34 3.57
N SER A 1115 -61.10 52.38 2.70
CA SER A 1115 -62.04 51.89 1.69
C SER A 1115 -62.21 50.39 1.82
N VAL A 1116 -63.46 49.93 1.89
CA VAL A 1116 -63.83 48.51 1.87
C VAL A 1116 -64.84 48.35 0.73
N ASP A 1117 -64.60 47.45 -0.22
CA ASP A 1117 -65.52 47.30 -1.37
C ASP A 1117 -66.89 46.73 -0.93
N GLY A 1118 -66.93 45.89 0.10
CA GLY A 1118 -68.17 45.38 0.70
C GLY A 1118 -68.48 45.92 2.11
N ASP A 1119 -68.97 45.06 3.00
CA ASP A 1119 -69.58 45.44 4.28
C ASP A 1119 -68.58 45.66 5.42
N ILE A 1120 -68.85 46.66 6.27
CA ILE A 1120 -68.23 46.80 7.59
C ILE A 1120 -69.23 46.46 8.70
N GLU A 1121 -68.99 45.40 9.48
CA GLU A 1121 -69.89 45.02 10.57
C GLU A 1121 -69.77 45.97 11.79
N PHE A 1122 -68.55 46.36 12.16
CA PHE A 1122 -68.30 47.31 13.25
C PHE A 1122 -67.11 48.22 13.02
N ILE A 1123 -67.32 49.54 13.11
CA ILE A 1123 -66.23 50.53 13.15
C ILE A 1123 -66.31 51.46 14.37
N LYS A 1124 -65.16 51.76 14.99
CA LYS A 1124 -65.01 52.75 16.06
C LYS A 1124 -63.79 53.63 15.84
N ALA A 1125 -63.94 54.93 16.09
CA ALA A 1125 -62.85 55.88 16.28
C ALA A 1125 -63.22 56.79 17.47
N ASP A 1126 -62.28 57.12 18.36
CA ASP A 1126 -62.51 58.10 19.42
C ASP A 1126 -62.39 59.53 18.86
N THR A 1127 -61.44 59.78 17.94
CA THR A 1127 -61.37 61.01 17.13
C THR A 1127 -61.09 60.70 15.65
N TRP A 1128 -61.57 61.55 14.73
CA TRP A 1128 -61.31 61.47 13.28
C TRP A 1128 -61.21 62.89 12.70
N SER A 1129 -59.98 63.36 12.42
CA SER A 1129 -59.73 64.76 12.05
C SER A 1129 -59.81 65.02 10.54
N SER A 1130 -59.30 64.10 9.71
CA SER A 1130 -59.31 64.24 8.25
C SER A 1130 -59.21 62.88 7.53
N GLY A 1131 -59.57 62.84 6.25
CA GLY A 1131 -59.54 61.63 5.41
C GLY A 1131 -60.92 61.17 4.92
N SER A 1132 -61.07 59.88 4.59
CA SER A 1132 -62.32 59.32 4.06
C SER A 1132 -62.59 57.90 4.56
N LEU A 1133 -63.88 57.55 4.66
CA LEU A 1133 -64.36 56.20 4.95
C LEU A 1133 -65.40 55.80 3.90
N THR A 1134 -65.17 54.73 3.15
CA THR A 1134 -66.09 54.19 2.14
C THR A 1134 -66.30 52.69 2.35
N ALA A 1135 -67.56 52.26 2.27
CA ALA A 1135 -68.01 50.87 2.35
C ALA A 1135 -69.36 50.71 1.63
N GLU A 1136 -69.70 49.49 1.20
CA GLU A 1136 -71.04 49.19 0.65
C GLU A 1136 -72.12 49.40 1.72
N SER A 1137 -71.89 48.87 2.92
CA SER A 1137 -72.71 49.15 4.09
C SER A 1137 -71.89 49.16 5.39
N ILE A 1138 -72.40 49.85 6.41
CA ILE A 1138 -71.82 49.86 7.77
C ILE A 1138 -72.92 49.49 8.77
N ASN A 1139 -72.83 48.31 9.39
CA ASN A 1139 -73.89 47.79 10.26
C ASN A 1139 -73.90 48.45 11.64
N LYS A 1140 -72.72 48.66 12.24
CA LYS A 1140 -72.58 49.33 13.55
C LYS A 1140 -71.39 50.28 13.53
N SER A 1141 -71.61 51.53 13.93
CA SER A 1141 -70.54 52.52 14.04
C SER A 1141 -70.55 53.23 15.39
N LYS A 1142 -69.36 53.62 15.85
CA LYS A 1142 -69.12 54.53 16.98
C LYS A 1142 -68.02 55.51 16.58
N LEU A 1143 -68.37 56.42 15.67
CA LEU A 1143 -67.52 57.49 15.16
C LEU A 1143 -67.89 58.81 15.85
N PRO A 1144 -66.98 59.80 15.98
CA PRO A 1144 -67.33 61.12 16.48
C PRO A 1144 -68.36 61.81 15.55
N GLU A 1145 -69.19 62.70 16.10
CA GLU A 1145 -70.01 63.60 15.27
C GLU A 1145 -69.09 64.53 14.46
N ALA A 1146 -69.47 64.73 13.19
CA ALA A 1146 -68.65 65.29 12.10
C ALA A 1146 -67.79 66.52 12.43
#